data_AF-A0A8V0ZAR0-F1
#
_entry.id   AF-A0A8V0ZAR0-F1
#
_cell.length_a   1.000
_cell.length_b   1.000
_cell.length_c   1.000
_cell.angle_alpha   90.00
_cell.angle_beta   90.00
_cell.angle_gamma   90.00
#
_symmetry.space_group_name_H-M   'P 1'
#
loop_
_entity.id
_entity.type
_entity.pdbx_description
1 polymer ?
#
loop_
_entity_poly.entity_id
_entity_poly.type
_entity_poly.pdbx_seq_one_letter_code
_entity_poly.pdbx_strand_id
1 'polypeptide(L)'
;MDGEHPWMSTYKRATLDDEDPLDSISESDGYPNGFQVNFSRSSVGCWAQRTRPEKQLVAVVAVLAAVLGACLLGLVLQYRARPPAVCLSEACISVTSSILSSLDRTVNPCEDFFSYACGGWVKANPLPDGHSRWGTFNNLWEHNQAVMKHLLENTTANVSSEAERKAQRYYQACMNESKIEELRAAPLMELIAKLGGWNITGPWAGGDFNATLREVTAHYRISPFFSVYVSADSKNSNSNVIQVDQSGLGLPSRDYYLNKTENEKVLAGYLNYMVQLGMFLGGTDEESTRQQMQQILEFETALANITIPQEKHRDEEVIYHKMTAGELKDLAPAVDWMPFLSTVFYPVELNESEPVVVYAKEYLEQVSDLILATDKCLLNNYMIWNLVRKTSPFLDQRFQDAEEKFMEVMYGTKKTCLPRWKFCISDTDNNLGFALGAMFVKATFAEDSKQVAEEMIAEIKTAFEESLETLQWMDEETRKSAKEKADAIYNMIGYPKFILDSKELDKVFNDYDAVSDLYFENVMQFYNFSARVTADQLRKPPNRDQWSMTPPTVNAYYSPTKNEIVFPAGILQAPFYTRASPKSLNFGGIGVVVGHELTHAFDDQGREYDKDGNLRPWWKNSSVEAFKRQTACMVEQYSNYTINGEAVNGKHTLGENIADNGGLKAAYRAYQNWLRKNGEEETLPTLGLTNHQLFFVGFAQVGSEDGCTGFGGSAHPCLSFHPRWFWESMTAKPRCPEMPQRMRSGRCWLKSEPGLARVGSCSCGHQHSRLLPFLTGVVLGSHAGELTRRAHH
;
A
#
# COMPACT_ATOMS: atom_id res chain seq x y z
N MET A 1 25.52 -38.05 -45.08
CA MET A 1 24.25 -38.77 -44.85
C MET A 1 23.25 -37.70 -44.42
N ASP A 2 22.63 -36.92 -45.32
CA ASP A 2 21.97 -37.24 -46.62
C ASP A 2 20.71 -38.10 -46.39
N GLY A 3 19.51 -37.77 -46.87
CA GLY A 3 18.95 -36.61 -47.61
C GLY A 3 17.40 -36.64 -47.52
N GLU A 4 16.56 -35.90 -48.26
CA GLU A 4 16.69 -34.93 -49.37
C GLU A 4 15.51 -33.90 -49.37
N HIS A 5 15.54 -32.91 -50.27
CA HIS A 5 14.49 -31.90 -50.62
C HIS A 5 14.08 -32.10 -52.12
N PRO A 6 13.44 -31.18 -52.91
CA PRO A 6 12.79 -29.86 -52.70
C PRO A 6 11.31 -29.84 -53.25
N TRP A 7 10.58 -28.74 -53.52
CA TRP A 7 10.74 -27.55 -54.40
C TRP A 7 10.00 -26.31 -53.79
N MET A 8 10.58 -25.10 -53.69
CA MET A 8 10.80 -24.02 -54.71
C MET A 8 9.53 -23.28 -55.16
N SER A 9 9.47 -21.95 -55.44
CA SER A 9 10.48 -20.84 -55.52
C SER A 9 9.75 -19.45 -55.39
N THR A 10 10.28 -18.21 -55.45
CA THR A 10 11.60 -17.59 -55.77
C THR A 10 11.74 -16.16 -55.15
N TYR A 11 12.98 -15.77 -54.79
CA TYR A 11 13.76 -14.52 -55.03
C TYR A 11 13.16 -13.21 -55.65
N LYS A 12 13.79 -12.00 -55.56
CA LYS A 12 15.16 -11.58 -55.12
C LYS A 12 15.24 -10.11 -54.62
N ARG A 13 16.42 -9.70 -54.12
CA ARG A 13 16.80 -8.35 -53.63
C ARG A 13 18.29 -8.07 -53.96
N ALA A 14 18.66 -6.88 -54.45
CA ALA A 14 20.04 -6.35 -54.50
C ALA A 14 20.09 -4.86 -54.91
N THR A 15 21.19 -4.18 -54.60
CA THR A 15 21.59 -2.79 -54.95
C THR A 15 22.89 -2.80 -55.77
N LEU A 16 23.29 -1.67 -56.38
CA LEU A 16 24.69 -1.20 -56.50
C LEU A 16 24.76 0.20 -57.17
N ASP A 17 25.94 0.83 -57.13
CA ASP A 17 26.19 2.27 -57.35
C ASP A 17 27.10 2.57 -58.57
N ASP A 18 27.26 3.87 -58.87
CA ASP A 18 28.34 4.60 -59.58
C ASP A 18 28.93 4.12 -60.95
N GLU A 19 28.97 5.03 -61.95
CA GLU A 19 30.20 5.74 -62.42
C GLU A 19 29.89 6.80 -63.52
N ASP A 20 30.88 7.67 -63.82
CA ASP A 20 30.87 8.87 -64.70
C ASP A 20 31.93 8.68 -65.85
N PRO A 21 32.39 9.64 -66.71
CA PRO A 21 31.75 10.80 -67.38
C PRO A 21 32.18 10.96 -68.90
N LEU A 22 31.90 12.15 -69.50
CA LEU A 22 32.61 12.88 -70.60
C LEU A 22 32.36 12.65 -72.13
N ASP A 23 32.35 13.79 -72.85
CA ASP A 23 32.78 14.13 -74.24
C ASP A 23 32.12 13.51 -75.50
N SER A 24 32.03 14.18 -76.67
CA SER A 24 32.15 15.63 -77.06
C SER A 24 31.73 15.85 -78.55
N ILE A 25 31.80 17.10 -79.07
CA ILE A 25 31.82 17.53 -80.52
C ILE A 25 30.46 17.41 -81.29
N SER A 26 29.97 18.35 -82.13
CA SER A 26 30.18 19.81 -82.39
C SER A 26 28.99 20.30 -83.32
N GLU A 27 28.84 21.47 -83.97
CA GLU A 27 29.61 22.73 -84.17
C GLU A 27 28.70 23.86 -84.73
N SER A 28 29.12 25.14 -84.65
CA SER A 28 28.62 26.33 -85.41
C SER A 28 27.15 26.81 -85.17
N ASP A 29 26.76 28.10 -85.29
CA ASP A 29 27.49 29.32 -85.66
C ASP A 29 26.79 30.62 -85.11
N GLY A 30 27.48 31.77 -85.10
CA GLY A 30 26.86 33.12 -85.14
C GLY A 30 26.52 33.89 -83.84
N TYR A 31 27.36 34.87 -83.49
CA TYR A 31 27.10 36.06 -82.62
C TYR A 31 26.98 37.35 -83.51
N PRO A 32 26.66 38.58 -83.03
CA PRO A 32 26.33 39.05 -81.67
C PRO A 32 25.09 39.99 -81.57
N ASN A 33 24.97 40.66 -80.40
CA ASN A 33 24.11 41.81 -80.04
C ASN A 33 22.65 41.49 -79.65
N GLY A 34 22.09 42.04 -78.57
CA GLY A 34 22.72 42.88 -77.54
C GLY A 34 21.77 43.90 -76.91
N PHE A 35 21.02 43.52 -75.88
CA PHE A 35 20.22 44.46 -75.09
C PHE A 35 20.22 44.10 -73.60
N GLN A 36 20.75 45.00 -72.77
CA GLN A 36 20.48 45.00 -71.34
C GLN A 36 19.07 45.58 -71.10
N VAL A 37 18.27 44.92 -70.27
CA VAL A 37 17.00 45.48 -69.78
C VAL A 37 17.08 45.62 -68.26
N ASN A 38 17.41 46.83 -67.81
CA ASN A 38 17.38 47.18 -66.39
C ASN A 38 15.92 47.24 -65.89
N PHE A 39 15.51 46.29 -65.06
CA PHE A 39 14.28 46.42 -64.28
C PHE A 39 14.51 47.34 -63.08
N SER A 40 14.43 48.65 -63.32
CA SER A 40 14.41 49.67 -62.27
C SER A 40 13.17 49.49 -61.37
N ARG A 41 13.32 49.63 -60.06
CA ARG A 41 12.19 49.67 -59.11
C ARG A 41 11.21 50.81 -59.46
N SER A 42 10.00 50.46 -59.88
CA SER A 42 8.84 51.36 -59.83
C SER A 42 7.79 50.78 -58.89
N SER A 43 7.85 51.14 -57.60
CA SER A 43 6.88 50.73 -56.57
C SER A 43 5.56 51.50 -56.69
N VAL A 44 4.94 51.49 -57.87
CA VAL A 44 3.55 51.90 -58.05
C VAL A 44 2.69 50.75 -57.54
N GLY A 45 1.97 50.96 -56.44
CA GLY A 45 1.21 49.90 -55.79
C GLY A 45 0.22 49.24 -56.76
N CYS A 46 0.21 47.89 -56.80
CA CYS A 46 -0.65 47.07 -57.68
C CYS A 46 -2.17 47.31 -57.50
N TRP A 47 -2.55 48.11 -56.51
CA TRP A 47 -3.91 48.62 -56.29
C TRP A 47 -4.26 49.84 -57.15
N ALA A 48 -3.30 50.67 -57.57
CA ALA A 48 -3.56 51.89 -58.32
C ALA A 48 -4.13 51.59 -59.72
N GLN A 49 -3.45 50.72 -60.47
CA GLN A 49 -3.73 50.41 -61.88
C GLN A 49 -5.01 49.58 -62.12
N ARG A 50 -5.54 48.87 -61.12
CA ARG A 50 -6.75 48.04 -61.28
C ARG A 50 -7.98 48.88 -61.60
N THR A 51 -8.79 48.41 -62.55
CA THR A 51 -10.08 49.00 -62.93
C THR A 51 -11.11 48.90 -61.79
N ARG A 52 -12.25 49.60 -61.91
CA ARG A 52 -13.36 49.49 -60.95
C ARG A 52 -13.84 48.04 -60.73
N PRO A 53 -14.17 47.24 -61.75
CA PRO A 53 -14.61 45.86 -61.55
C PRO A 53 -13.53 44.97 -60.91
N GLU A 54 -12.25 45.14 -61.24
CA GLU A 54 -11.16 44.38 -60.58
C GLU A 54 -11.02 44.73 -59.10
N LYS A 55 -11.18 46.00 -58.73
CA LYS A 55 -11.18 46.44 -57.31
C LYS A 55 -12.38 45.87 -56.55
N GLN A 56 -13.56 45.83 -57.19
CA GLN A 56 -14.75 45.18 -56.63
C GLN A 56 -14.55 43.67 -56.49
N LEU A 57 -13.99 42.99 -57.50
CA LEU A 57 -13.71 41.56 -57.47
C LEU A 57 -12.72 41.19 -56.36
N VAL A 58 -11.64 41.96 -56.19
CA VAL A 58 -10.68 41.77 -55.09
C VAL A 58 -11.34 41.97 -53.72
N ALA A 59 -12.19 42.98 -53.56
CA ALA A 59 -12.95 43.17 -52.32
C ALA A 59 -13.91 42.01 -52.05
N VAL A 60 -14.62 41.51 -53.06
CA VAL A 60 -15.51 40.34 -52.96
C VAL A 60 -14.73 39.08 -52.60
N VAL A 61 -13.59 38.81 -53.25
CA VAL A 61 -12.73 37.65 -52.94
C VAL A 61 -12.16 37.76 -51.52
N ALA A 62 -11.75 38.95 -51.06
CA ALA A 62 -11.28 39.16 -49.70
C ALA A 62 -12.39 38.93 -48.65
N VAL A 63 -13.62 39.40 -48.93
CA VAL A 63 -14.79 39.15 -48.09
C VAL A 63 -15.15 37.67 -48.06
N LEU A 64 -15.16 36.99 -49.21
CA LEU A 64 -15.42 35.55 -49.30
C LEU A 64 -14.36 34.72 -48.56
N ALA A 65 -13.07 35.10 -48.66
CA ALA A 65 -11.99 34.46 -47.91
C ALA A 65 -12.10 34.70 -46.40
N ALA A 66 -12.50 35.90 -45.97
CA ALA A 66 -12.76 36.20 -44.56
C ALA A 66 -13.98 35.43 -44.01
N VAL A 67 -15.05 35.31 -44.79
CA VAL A 67 -16.22 34.48 -44.46
C VAL A 67 -15.85 33.00 -44.40
N LEU A 68 -15.08 32.48 -45.36
CA LEU A 68 -14.60 31.11 -45.34
C LEU A 68 -13.71 30.83 -44.11
N GLY A 69 -12.81 31.76 -43.77
CA GLY A 69 -11.99 31.70 -42.57
C GLY A 69 -12.81 31.74 -41.28
N ALA A 70 -13.87 32.57 -41.22
CA ALA A 70 -14.80 32.60 -40.09
C ALA A 70 -15.63 31.30 -39.97
N CYS A 71 -16.08 30.72 -41.09
CA CYS A 71 -16.76 29.42 -41.11
C CYS A 71 -15.84 28.27 -40.70
N LEU A 72 -14.58 28.26 -41.16
CA LEU A 72 -13.58 27.27 -40.75
C LEU A 72 -13.21 27.41 -39.27
N LEU A 73 -13.04 28.64 -38.77
CA LEU A 73 -12.84 28.90 -37.33
C LEU A 73 -14.07 28.47 -36.52
N GLY A 74 -15.29 28.74 -37.01
CA GLY A 74 -16.54 28.28 -36.41
C GLY A 74 -16.65 26.76 -36.36
N LEU A 75 -16.24 26.05 -37.42
CA LEU A 75 -16.18 24.59 -37.47
C LEU A 75 -15.12 24.02 -36.52
N VAL A 76 -13.93 24.63 -36.43
CA VAL A 76 -12.88 24.22 -35.48
C VAL A 76 -13.32 24.47 -34.03
N LEU A 77 -14.02 25.58 -33.76
CA LEU A 77 -14.61 25.87 -32.45
C LEU A 77 -15.75 24.90 -32.11
N GLN A 78 -16.65 24.61 -33.05
CA GLN A 78 -17.70 23.59 -32.86
C GLN A 78 -17.12 22.19 -32.65
N TYR A 79 -16.07 21.81 -33.39
CA TYR A 79 -15.40 20.52 -33.24
C TYR A 79 -14.73 20.39 -31.87
N ARG A 80 -14.02 21.44 -31.41
CA ARG A 80 -13.45 21.54 -30.05
C ARG A 80 -14.48 21.71 -28.93
N ALA A 81 -15.72 22.07 -29.27
CA ALA A 81 -16.83 22.23 -28.33
C ALA A 81 -17.85 21.09 -28.39
N ARG A 82 -17.60 20.03 -29.18
CA ARG A 82 -18.32 18.78 -29.01
C ARG A 82 -17.95 18.20 -27.64
N PRO A 83 -18.93 17.78 -26.80
CA PRO A 83 -18.60 16.95 -25.65
C PRO A 83 -17.94 15.64 -26.13
N PRO A 84 -17.15 14.97 -25.28
CA PRO A 84 -16.71 13.60 -25.56
C PRO A 84 -17.91 12.70 -25.88
N ALA A 85 -17.66 11.63 -26.63
CA ALA A 85 -18.65 10.57 -26.77
C ALA A 85 -18.96 9.94 -25.40
N VAL A 86 -20.13 9.33 -25.27
CA VAL A 86 -20.59 8.73 -24.00
C VAL A 86 -20.43 7.22 -24.10
N CYS A 87 -19.68 6.63 -23.17
CA CYS A 87 -19.43 5.19 -23.19
C CYS A 87 -20.67 4.40 -22.78
N LEU A 88 -21.28 3.71 -23.74
CA LEU A 88 -22.49 2.88 -23.53
C LEU A 88 -22.20 1.37 -23.52
N SER A 89 -20.96 0.98 -23.21
CA SER A 89 -20.61 -0.42 -22.96
C SER A 89 -21.22 -0.91 -21.64
N GLU A 90 -21.47 -2.22 -21.53
CA GLU A 90 -21.99 -2.85 -20.31
C GLU A 90 -21.09 -2.57 -19.09
N ALA A 91 -19.76 -2.61 -19.27
CA ALA A 91 -18.80 -2.25 -18.24
C ALA A 91 -18.94 -0.78 -17.80
N CYS A 92 -19.01 0.16 -18.75
CA CYS A 92 -19.21 1.58 -18.45
C CYS A 92 -20.53 1.84 -17.71
N ILE A 93 -21.61 1.13 -18.07
CA ILE A 93 -22.92 1.26 -17.42
C ILE A 93 -22.90 0.67 -16.00
N SER A 94 -22.28 -0.50 -15.82
CA SER A 94 -22.12 -1.15 -14.51
C SER A 94 -21.30 -0.29 -13.54
N VAL A 95 -20.14 0.19 -13.99
CA VAL A 95 -19.27 1.11 -13.24
C VAL A 95 -20.00 2.42 -12.93
N THR A 96 -20.72 3.00 -13.90
CA THR A 96 -21.57 4.19 -13.67
C THR A 96 -22.57 3.96 -12.54
N SER A 97 -23.22 2.80 -12.50
CA SER A 97 -24.20 2.45 -11.48
C SER A 97 -23.56 2.36 -10.08
N SER A 98 -22.44 1.66 -9.96
CA SER A 98 -21.69 1.50 -8.70
C SER A 98 -21.16 2.83 -8.15
N ILE A 99 -20.68 3.73 -9.01
CA ILE A 99 -20.26 5.07 -8.62
C ILE A 99 -21.49 5.88 -8.18
N LEU A 100 -22.61 5.83 -8.93
CA LEU A 100 -23.83 6.55 -8.61
C LEU A 100 -24.47 6.13 -7.27
N SER A 101 -24.41 4.84 -6.90
CA SER A 101 -24.91 4.37 -5.59
C SER A 101 -23.99 4.75 -4.42
N SER A 102 -22.71 5.04 -4.70
CA SER A 102 -21.71 5.37 -3.68
C SER A 102 -21.66 6.88 -3.37
N LEU A 103 -21.98 7.74 -4.34
CA LEU A 103 -22.02 9.21 -4.20
C LEU A 103 -23.14 9.71 -3.29
N ASP A 104 -22.85 10.69 -2.42
CA ASP A 104 -23.87 11.56 -1.81
C ASP A 104 -23.91 12.94 -2.48
N ARG A 105 -24.88 13.13 -3.37
CA ARG A 105 -25.08 14.39 -4.11
C ARG A 105 -25.70 15.52 -3.28
N THR A 106 -26.03 15.30 -2.01
CA THR A 106 -26.47 16.36 -1.09
C THR A 106 -25.31 17.10 -0.42
N VAL A 107 -24.12 16.48 -0.39
CA VAL A 107 -22.90 17.06 0.19
C VAL A 107 -22.17 17.92 -0.85
N ASN A 108 -21.59 19.03 -0.42
CA ASN A 108 -20.75 19.86 -1.29
C ASN A 108 -19.32 19.27 -1.39
N PRO A 109 -18.83 18.86 -2.58
CA PRO A 109 -17.48 18.32 -2.76
C PRO A 109 -16.34 19.31 -2.42
N CYS A 110 -16.63 20.59 -2.21
CA CYS A 110 -15.66 21.59 -1.74
C CYS A 110 -15.64 21.78 -0.21
N GLU A 111 -16.55 21.11 0.52
CA GLU A 111 -16.64 21.14 1.99
C GLU A 111 -16.16 19.82 2.58
N ASP A 112 -16.76 18.70 2.14
CA ASP A 112 -16.26 17.35 2.40
C ASP A 112 -16.38 16.49 1.14
N PHE A 113 -15.24 16.18 0.54
CA PHE A 113 -15.19 15.33 -0.65
C PHE A 113 -15.30 13.83 -0.30
N PHE A 114 -14.99 13.39 0.93
CA PHE A 114 -15.20 11.99 1.36
C PHE A 114 -16.69 11.70 1.46
N SER A 115 -17.44 12.50 2.23
CA SER A 115 -18.90 12.32 2.34
C SER A 115 -19.60 12.49 0.98
N TYR A 116 -19.12 13.37 0.09
CA TYR A 116 -19.62 13.44 -1.29
C TYR A 116 -19.32 12.18 -2.11
N ALA A 117 -18.10 11.64 -2.04
CA ALA A 117 -17.67 10.52 -2.86
C ALA A 117 -18.24 9.18 -2.39
N CYS A 118 -18.33 8.98 -1.07
CA CYS A 118 -18.55 7.68 -0.43
C CYS A 118 -19.75 7.67 0.54
N GLY A 119 -20.39 8.81 0.81
CA GLY A 119 -21.48 8.89 1.79
C GLY A 119 -22.74 8.10 1.42
N GLY A 120 -22.97 7.81 0.14
CA GLY A 120 -23.99 6.85 -0.31
C GLY A 120 -23.59 5.41 0.00
N TRP A 121 -22.31 5.07 -0.17
CA TRP A 121 -21.76 3.75 0.15
C TRP A 121 -21.86 3.46 1.65
N VAL A 122 -21.40 4.38 2.50
CA VAL A 122 -21.44 4.25 3.97
C VAL A 122 -22.89 4.08 4.48
N LYS A 123 -23.85 4.82 3.90
CA LYS A 123 -25.28 4.67 4.24
C LYS A 123 -25.91 3.35 3.80
N ALA A 124 -25.32 2.68 2.80
CA ALA A 124 -25.82 1.43 2.24
C ALA A 124 -25.10 0.17 2.78
N ASN A 125 -23.89 0.31 3.31
CA ASN A 125 -23.02 -0.77 3.78
C ASN A 125 -22.68 -0.57 5.27
N PRO A 126 -23.65 -0.70 6.19
CA PRO A 126 -23.35 -0.66 7.62
C PRO A 126 -22.39 -1.78 7.98
N LEU A 127 -21.41 -1.49 8.86
CA LEU A 127 -20.43 -2.45 9.38
C LEU A 127 -21.05 -3.84 9.65
N PRO A 128 -20.68 -4.88 8.87
CA PRO A 128 -21.22 -6.20 9.04
C PRO A 128 -20.85 -6.80 10.38
N ASP A 129 -21.84 -7.44 10.99
CA ASP A 129 -21.67 -8.41 12.07
C ASP A 129 -20.46 -9.34 11.78
N GLY A 130 -19.54 -9.45 12.75
CA GLY A 130 -18.25 -10.14 12.63
C GLY A 130 -17.05 -9.30 12.14
N HIS A 131 -17.25 -8.04 11.77
CA HIS A 131 -16.18 -7.12 11.33
C HIS A 131 -16.06 -5.89 12.26
N SER A 132 -14.83 -5.35 12.39
CA SER A 132 -14.53 -4.12 13.14
C SER A 132 -14.41 -2.89 12.24
N ARG A 133 -14.05 -3.10 10.97
CA ARG A 133 -14.09 -2.13 9.87
C ARG A 133 -14.57 -2.83 8.61
N TRP A 134 -15.23 -2.10 7.73
CA TRP A 134 -15.76 -2.62 6.47
C TRP A 134 -15.61 -1.60 5.36
N GLY A 135 -14.77 -1.93 4.39
CA GLY A 135 -14.54 -1.10 3.21
C GLY A 135 -14.29 -1.89 1.94
N THR A 136 -13.90 -1.18 0.89
CA THR A 136 -13.51 -1.74 -0.42
C THR A 136 -12.51 -2.90 -0.29
N PHE A 137 -11.50 -2.75 0.57
CA PHE A 137 -10.50 -3.79 0.84
C PHE A 137 -11.11 -5.06 1.46
N ASN A 138 -11.99 -4.92 2.46
CA ASN A 138 -12.67 -6.07 3.08
C ASN A 138 -13.60 -6.78 2.09
N ASN A 139 -14.33 -6.02 1.26
CA ASN A 139 -15.24 -6.55 0.26
C ASN A 139 -14.51 -7.41 -0.79
N LEU A 140 -13.36 -6.93 -1.28
CA LEU A 140 -12.53 -7.67 -2.22
C LEU A 140 -11.81 -8.87 -1.57
N TRP A 141 -11.41 -8.76 -0.31
CA TRP A 141 -10.84 -9.88 0.45
C TRP A 141 -11.87 -11.00 0.67
N GLU A 142 -13.11 -10.66 1.04
CA GLU A 142 -14.25 -11.59 1.12
C GLU A 142 -14.55 -12.27 -0.23
N HIS A 143 -14.46 -11.52 -1.34
CA HIS A 143 -14.57 -12.10 -2.68
C HIS A 143 -13.47 -13.13 -2.95
N ASN A 144 -12.21 -12.79 -2.64
CA ASN A 144 -11.08 -13.70 -2.80
C ASN A 144 -11.22 -14.93 -1.90
N GLN A 145 -11.71 -14.79 -0.66
CA GLN A 145 -12.05 -15.92 0.20
C GLN A 145 -13.09 -16.85 -0.44
N ALA A 146 -14.16 -16.31 -1.03
CA ALA A 146 -15.19 -17.13 -1.70
C ALA A 146 -14.63 -17.91 -2.91
N VAL A 147 -13.69 -17.33 -3.66
CA VAL A 147 -12.97 -18.03 -4.74
C VAL A 147 -12.06 -19.13 -4.18
N MET A 148 -11.25 -18.82 -3.16
CA MET A 148 -10.35 -19.79 -2.52
C MET A 148 -11.11 -20.97 -1.91
N LYS A 149 -12.32 -20.75 -1.38
CA LYS A 149 -13.21 -21.80 -0.88
C LYS A 149 -13.50 -22.85 -1.95
N HIS A 150 -13.90 -22.39 -3.14
CA HIS A 150 -14.22 -23.27 -4.27
C HIS A 150 -12.99 -24.05 -4.75
N LEU A 151 -11.80 -23.44 -4.74
CA LEU A 151 -10.55 -24.08 -5.13
C LEU A 151 -10.09 -25.16 -4.13
N LEU A 152 -10.23 -24.90 -2.83
CA LEU A 152 -9.84 -25.85 -1.77
C LEU A 152 -10.84 -27.02 -1.62
N GLU A 153 -12.13 -26.78 -1.88
CA GLU A 153 -13.17 -27.82 -1.82
C GLU A 153 -13.22 -28.71 -3.07
N ASN A 154 -12.66 -28.26 -4.20
CA ASN A 154 -12.65 -29.01 -5.45
C ASN A 154 -11.57 -30.11 -5.47
N THR A 155 -11.84 -31.19 -4.75
CA THR A 155 -10.97 -32.38 -4.63
C THR A 155 -11.03 -33.32 -5.84
N THR A 156 -11.94 -33.09 -6.79
CA THR A 156 -12.06 -33.90 -8.03
C THR A 156 -11.36 -33.28 -9.23
N ALA A 157 -10.89 -32.04 -9.13
CA ALA A 157 -9.98 -31.44 -10.10
C ALA A 157 -8.61 -32.13 -10.05
N ASN A 158 -7.95 -32.29 -11.21
CA ASN A 158 -6.57 -32.76 -11.28
C ASN A 158 -5.62 -31.67 -10.79
N VAL A 159 -5.39 -31.64 -9.48
CA VAL A 159 -4.47 -30.71 -8.81
C VAL A 159 -3.03 -30.91 -9.32
N SER A 160 -2.38 -29.82 -9.72
CA SER A 160 -1.19 -29.85 -10.59
C SER A 160 0.16 -30.04 -9.87
N SER A 161 0.16 -30.04 -8.53
CA SER A 161 1.34 -30.16 -7.67
C SER A 161 0.96 -30.85 -6.35
N GLU A 162 1.93 -31.37 -5.61
CA GLU A 162 1.70 -31.89 -4.25
C GLU A 162 1.50 -30.77 -3.23
N ALA A 163 2.11 -29.60 -3.40
CA ALA A 163 1.93 -28.43 -2.57
C ALA A 163 0.47 -27.94 -2.55
N GLU A 164 -0.18 -27.85 -3.72
CA GLU A 164 -1.60 -27.53 -3.83
C GLU A 164 -2.46 -28.61 -3.14
N ARG A 165 -2.07 -29.90 -3.20
CA ARG A 165 -2.76 -30.99 -2.46
C ARG A 165 -2.56 -30.89 -0.96
N LYS A 166 -1.38 -30.49 -0.48
CA LYS A 166 -1.11 -30.22 0.95
C LYS A 166 -1.98 -29.06 1.46
N ALA A 167 -2.17 -28.00 0.67
CA ALA A 167 -3.12 -26.93 1.00
C ALA A 167 -4.57 -27.43 1.11
N GLN A 168 -5.02 -28.31 0.19
CA GLN A 168 -6.34 -28.94 0.29
C GLN A 168 -6.48 -29.84 1.54
N ARG A 169 -5.48 -30.68 1.86
CA ARG A 169 -5.49 -31.52 3.09
C ARG A 169 -5.51 -30.67 4.37
N TYR A 170 -4.77 -29.57 4.39
CA TYR A 170 -4.72 -28.63 5.50
C TYR A 170 -6.09 -27.99 5.76
N TYR A 171 -6.73 -27.46 4.71
CA TYR A 171 -8.09 -26.92 4.78
C TYR A 171 -9.11 -27.98 5.24
N GLN A 172 -9.03 -29.21 4.73
CA GLN A 172 -9.88 -30.32 5.16
C GLN A 172 -9.74 -30.63 6.66
N ALA A 173 -8.50 -30.67 7.18
CA ALA A 173 -8.25 -30.88 8.61
C ALA A 173 -8.86 -29.77 9.47
N CYS A 174 -8.69 -28.51 9.06
CA CYS A 174 -9.30 -27.37 9.74
C CYS A 174 -10.84 -27.42 9.73
N MET A 175 -11.43 -27.92 8.64
CA MET A 175 -12.88 -28.09 8.47
C MET A 175 -13.46 -29.32 9.17
N ASN A 176 -12.63 -30.26 9.68
CA ASN A 176 -13.10 -31.44 10.41
C ASN A 176 -13.40 -31.10 11.88
N GLU A 177 -14.37 -30.21 12.11
CA GLU A 177 -14.80 -29.74 13.44
C GLU A 177 -15.14 -30.91 14.37
N SER A 178 -15.75 -31.98 13.84
CA SER A 178 -16.03 -33.22 14.59
C SER A 178 -14.80 -33.81 15.27
N LYS A 179 -13.62 -33.77 14.62
CA LYS A 179 -12.38 -34.30 15.18
C LYS A 179 -11.71 -33.32 16.15
N ILE A 180 -11.87 -32.03 15.92
CA ILE A 180 -11.39 -30.98 16.83
C ILE A 180 -12.17 -31.01 18.16
N GLU A 181 -13.50 -31.18 18.10
CA GLU A 181 -14.36 -31.40 19.27
C GLU A 181 -14.14 -32.75 19.98
N GLU A 182 -13.60 -33.76 19.28
CA GLU A 182 -13.18 -35.03 19.89
C GLU A 182 -11.89 -34.84 20.72
N LEU A 183 -10.90 -34.14 20.16
CA LEU A 183 -9.58 -33.93 20.78
C LEU A 183 -9.59 -32.85 21.88
N ARG A 184 -10.45 -31.84 21.75
CA ARG A 184 -10.63 -30.76 22.73
C ARG A 184 -9.33 -30.03 23.04
N ALA A 185 -9.03 -29.82 24.33
CA ALA A 185 -7.79 -29.19 24.78
C ALA A 185 -6.57 -30.13 24.79
N ALA A 186 -6.73 -31.44 24.52
CA ALA A 186 -5.67 -32.43 24.71
C ALA A 186 -4.37 -32.13 23.91
N PRO A 187 -4.40 -31.71 22.62
CA PRO A 187 -3.18 -31.45 21.87
C PRO A 187 -2.31 -30.33 22.47
N LEU A 188 -2.94 -29.29 23.02
CA LEU A 188 -2.22 -28.21 23.72
C LEU A 188 -1.80 -28.62 25.12
N MET A 189 -2.61 -29.39 25.86
CA MET A 189 -2.23 -29.91 27.18
C MET A 189 -1.02 -30.86 27.10
N GLU A 190 -0.96 -31.73 26.09
CA GLU A 190 0.17 -32.64 25.84
C GLU A 190 1.43 -31.85 25.43
N LEU A 191 1.28 -30.80 24.62
CA LEU A 191 2.38 -29.90 24.28
C LEU A 191 2.90 -29.12 25.50
N ILE A 192 2.02 -28.59 26.35
CA ILE A 192 2.39 -27.94 27.61
C ILE A 192 3.12 -28.92 28.53
N ALA A 193 2.66 -30.17 28.65
CA ALA A 193 3.33 -31.21 29.42
C ALA A 193 4.72 -31.55 28.85
N LYS A 194 4.87 -31.65 27.52
CA LYS A 194 6.17 -31.85 26.85
C LYS A 194 7.16 -30.72 27.17
N LEU A 195 6.68 -29.49 27.34
CA LEU A 195 7.48 -28.30 27.69
C LEU A 195 7.75 -28.15 29.19
N GLY A 196 7.41 -29.15 30.02
CA GLY A 196 7.65 -29.14 31.47
C GLY A 196 6.48 -28.60 32.31
N GLY A 197 5.33 -28.34 31.69
CA GLY A 197 4.11 -27.89 32.38
C GLY A 197 4.13 -26.42 32.80
N TRP A 198 3.10 -26.02 33.53
CA TRP A 198 2.92 -24.67 34.10
C TRP A 198 2.09 -24.73 35.39
N ASN A 199 2.13 -23.67 36.19
CA ASN A 199 1.61 -23.70 37.56
C ASN A 199 0.08 -23.51 37.66
N ILE A 200 -0.60 -23.31 36.53
CA ILE A 200 -2.07 -23.32 36.43
C ILE A 200 -2.62 -24.73 36.66
N THR A 201 -1.97 -25.77 36.12
CA THR A 201 -2.39 -27.18 36.23
C THR A 201 -2.01 -27.88 37.55
N GLY A 202 -1.39 -27.16 38.48
CA GLY A 202 -0.82 -27.69 39.72
C GLY A 202 0.65 -27.28 39.92
N PRO A 203 1.28 -27.66 41.04
CA PRO A 203 2.58 -27.11 41.44
C PRO A 203 3.70 -27.35 40.41
N TRP A 204 4.25 -26.27 39.85
CA TRP A 204 5.39 -26.35 38.93
C TRP A 204 6.71 -26.46 39.70
N ALA A 205 7.36 -27.62 39.59
CA ALA A 205 8.54 -27.97 40.39
C ALA A 205 9.90 -27.48 39.82
N GLY A 206 9.87 -26.64 38.78
CA GLY A 206 11.05 -26.05 38.15
C GLY A 206 11.48 -26.71 36.83
N GLY A 207 11.96 -25.88 35.91
CA GLY A 207 12.58 -26.25 34.64
C GLY A 207 13.68 -25.23 34.27
N ASP A 208 14.47 -25.53 33.24
CA ASP A 208 15.43 -24.56 32.70
C ASP A 208 14.70 -23.53 31.83
N PHE A 209 14.67 -22.28 32.28
CA PHE A 209 14.17 -21.12 31.55
C PHE A 209 14.72 -21.05 30.12
N ASN A 210 16.03 -21.27 29.95
CA ASN A 210 16.67 -21.19 28.64
C ASN A 210 16.28 -22.36 27.74
N ALA A 211 16.05 -23.56 28.28
CA ALA A 211 15.51 -24.68 27.52
C ALA A 211 14.07 -24.40 27.03
N THR A 212 13.17 -23.98 27.92
CA THR A 212 11.78 -23.64 27.52
C THR A 212 11.77 -22.53 26.49
N LEU A 213 12.57 -21.46 26.68
CA LEU A 213 12.69 -20.34 25.74
C LEU A 213 13.18 -20.80 24.36
N ARG A 214 14.21 -21.67 24.31
CA ARG A 214 14.71 -22.28 23.06
C ARG A 214 13.63 -23.07 22.33
N GLU A 215 12.95 -23.98 23.03
CA GLU A 215 11.93 -24.85 22.45
C GLU A 215 10.74 -24.04 21.88
N VAL A 216 10.21 -23.07 22.65
CA VAL A 216 9.05 -22.28 22.20
C VAL A 216 9.38 -21.37 21.02
N THR A 217 10.59 -20.79 20.94
CA THR A 217 10.97 -19.99 19.78
C THR A 217 11.31 -20.85 18.56
N ALA A 218 12.17 -21.87 18.70
CA ALA A 218 12.66 -22.64 17.55
C ALA A 218 11.57 -23.48 16.87
N HIS A 219 10.75 -24.20 17.64
CA HIS A 219 9.81 -25.18 17.08
C HIS A 219 8.37 -24.64 16.94
N TYR A 220 7.99 -23.66 17.75
CA TYR A 220 6.60 -23.15 17.82
C TYR A 220 6.49 -21.67 17.41
N ARG A 221 7.63 -21.03 17.07
CA ARG A 221 7.76 -19.61 16.68
C ARG A 221 7.06 -18.66 17.65
N ILE A 222 7.32 -18.84 18.94
CA ILE A 222 6.90 -17.95 20.03
C ILE A 222 8.02 -16.95 20.35
N SER A 223 7.68 -15.67 20.54
CA SER A 223 8.64 -14.60 20.85
C SER A 223 8.22 -13.86 22.13
N PRO A 224 8.44 -14.46 23.32
CA PRO A 224 7.85 -14.00 24.56
C PRO A 224 8.57 -12.79 25.19
N PHE A 225 9.87 -12.62 24.97
CA PHE A 225 10.63 -11.48 25.55
C PHE A 225 11.23 -10.56 24.49
N PHE A 226 11.53 -11.13 23.33
CA PHE A 226 12.08 -10.49 22.14
C PHE A 226 11.81 -11.40 20.93
N SER A 227 11.75 -10.81 19.75
CA SER A 227 11.70 -11.54 18.49
C SER A 227 13.12 -11.77 17.98
N VAL A 228 13.35 -12.93 17.35
CA VAL A 228 14.62 -13.25 16.67
C VAL A 228 14.27 -13.84 15.31
N TYR A 229 14.82 -13.25 14.25
CA TYR A 229 14.51 -13.61 12.88
C TYR A 229 15.72 -13.37 11.96
N VAL A 230 15.56 -13.71 10.69
CA VAL A 230 16.56 -13.53 9.64
C VAL A 230 15.94 -12.70 8.53
N SER A 231 16.57 -11.60 8.18
CA SER A 231 16.19 -10.78 7.03
C SER A 231 17.44 -10.13 6.42
N ALA A 232 17.26 -9.38 5.32
CA ALA A 232 18.34 -8.67 4.67
C ALA A 232 18.98 -7.65 5.63
N ASP A 233 20.31 -7.61 5.67
CA ASP A 233 21.08 -6.66 6.44
C ASP A 233 20.89 -5.24 5.87
N SER A 234 20.29 -4.33 6.64
CA SER A 234 20.00 -2.97 6.17
C SER A 234 21.23 -2.25 5.61
N LYS A 235 22.44 -2.53 6.13
CA LYS A 235 23.71 -1.93 5.65
C LYS A 235 24.48 -2.80 4.65
N ASN A 236 23.93 -3.94 4.23
CA ASN A 236 24.45 -4.81 3.15
C ASN A 236 23.32 -5.69 2.56
N SER A 237 22.53 -5.12 1.65
CA SER A 237 21.36 -5.79 1.04
C SER A 237 21.65 -7.12 0.32
N ASN A 238 22.92 -7.42 0.03
CA ASN A 238 23.35 -8.66 -0.60
C ASN A 238 23.55 -9.82 0.40
N SER A 239 23.21 -9.63 1.68
CA SER A 239 23.38 -10.64 2.73
C SER A 239 22.23 -10.63 3.72
N ASN A 240 21.86 -11.81 4.21
CA ASN A 240 20.99 -11.94 5.37
C ASN A 240 21.80 -11.84 6.67
N VAL A 241 21.15 -11.42 7.75
CA VAL A 241 21.75 -11.32 9.10
C VAL A 241 20.71 -11.73 10.15
N ILE A 242 21.18 -12.16 11.33
CA ILE A 242 20.30 -12.37 12.49
C ILE A 242 19.83 -10.99 12.99
N GLN A 243 18.55 -10.86 13.29
CA GLN A 243 17.92 -9.62 13.76
C GLN A 243 17.16 -9.89 15.06
N VAL A 244 17.32 -9.00 16.05
CA VAL A 244 16.70 -9.09 17.38
C VAL A 244 15.96 -7.79 17.69
N ASP A 245 14.68 -7.91 18.06
CA ASP A 245 13.78 -6.77 18.26
C ASP A 245 12.76 -7.01 19.39
N GLN A 246 12.11 -5.96 19.86
CA GLN A 246 11.12 -5.99 20.94
C GLN A 246 9.85 -6.80 20.59
N SER A 247 9.27 -7.52 21.56
CA SER A 247 8.05 -8.32 21.38
C SER A 247 7.35 -8.66 22.71
N GLY A 248 6.58 -9.76 22.76
CA GLY A 248 6.08 -10.36 24.00
C GLY A 248 4.68 -9.92 24.43
N LEU A 249 4.22 -8.75 23.98
CA LEU A 249 2.92 -8.22 24.34
C LEU A 249 1.76 -9.06 23.76
N GLY A 250 0.75 -9.30 24.60
CA GLY A 250 -0.52 -9.91 24.26
C GLY A 250 -1.49 -9.01 23.50
N LEU A 251 -1.45 -7.71 23.78
CA LEU A 251 -2.28 -6.66 23.16
C LEU A 251 -1.53 -5.92 22.03
N PRO A 252 -2.22 -5.33 21.04
CA PRO A 252 -1.58 -4.79 19.82
C PRO A 252 -0.67 -3.57 20.00
N SER A 253 -0.74 -2.88 21.14
CA SER A 253 0.16 -1.77 21.48
C SER A 253 0.46 -1.75 22.97
N ARG A 254 1.68 -1.33 23.31
CA ARG A 254 2.12 -0.96 24.67
C ARG A 254 1.14 -0.02 25.38
N ASP A 255 0.48 0.88 24.65
CA ASP A 255 -0.34 1.94 25.24
C ASP A 255 -1.66 1.39 25.84
N TYR A 256 -2.12 0.22 25.40
CA TYR A 256 -3.23 -0.49 26.04
C TYR A 256 -2.94 -0.87 27.50
N TYR A 257 -1.67 -1.14 27.85
CA TYR A 257 -1.24 -1.46 29.22
C TYR A 257 -1.00 -0.21 30.08
N LEU A 258 -0.70 0.93 29.46
CA LEU A 258 -0.21 2.13 30.14
C LEU A 258 -1.30 3.20 30.31
N ASN A 259 -2.16 3.40 29.31
CA ASN A 259 -3.32 4.31 29.39
C ASN A 259 -4.49 3.62 30.12
N LYS A 260 -4.26 3.18 31.36
CA LYS A 260 -5.17 2.30 32.12
C LYS A 260 -6.57 2.86 32.34
N THR A 261 -6.73 4.18 32.41
CA THR A 261 -8.03 4.86 32.59
C THR A 261 -8.89 4.88 31.32
N GLU A 262 -8.27 4.77 30.15
CA GLU A 262 -8.95 4.70 28.85
C GLU A 262 -9.22 3.23 28.49
N ASN A 263 -8.25 2.36 28.78
CA ASN A 263 -8.25 0.95 28.40
C ASN A 263 -8.70 -0.04 29.50
N GLU A 264 -9.30 0.44 30.60
CA GLU A 264 -9.74 -0.39 31.75
C GLU A 264 -10.57 -1.60 31.32
N LYS A 265 -11.53 -1.39 30.40
CA LYS A 265 -12.39 -2.45 29.85
C LYS A 265 -11.61 -3.50 29.07
N VAL A 266 -10.60 -3.10 28.30
CA VAL A 266 -9.76 -4.00 27.50
C VAL A 266 -8.87 -4.83 28.40
N LEU A 267 -8.24 -4.22 29.41
CA LEU A 267 -7.41 -4.93 30.40
C LEU A 267 -8.24 -5.91 31.23
N ALA A 268 -9.44 -5.53 31.66
CA ALA A 268 -10.37 -6.43 32.35
C ALA A 268 -10.89 -7.55 31.43
N GLY A 269 -11.15 -7.25 30.15
CA GLY A 269 -11.50 -8.25 29.14
C GLY A 269 -10.39 -9.27 28.91
N TYR A 270 -9.15 -8.78 28.78
CA TYR A 270 -7.97 -9.61 28.56
C TYR A 270 -7.69 -10.53 29.75
N LEU A 271 -7.72 -10.01 30.98
CA LEU A 271 -7.58 -10.84 32.19
C LEU A 271 -8.67 -11.93 32.26
N ASN A 272 -9.92 -11.61 31.87
CA ASN A 272 -10.99 -12.60 31.85
C ASN A 272 -10.80 -13.66 30.76
N TYR A 273 -10.25 -13.30 29.60
CA TYR A 273 -9.84 -14.24 28.54
C TYR A 273 -8.71 -15.16 29.02
N MET A 274 -7.66 -14.60 29.64
CA MET A 274 -6.56 -15.35 30.25
C MET A 274 -7.08 -16.40 31.25
N VAL A 275 -7.95 -16.00 32.18
CA VAL A 275 -8.57 -16.89 33.17
C VAL A 275 -9.45 -17.96 32.51
N GLN A 276 -10.27 -17.58 31.53
CA GLN A 276 -11.14 -18.52 30.82
C GLN A 276 -10.33 -19.62 30.12
N LEU A 277 -9.21 -19.28 29.47
CA LEU A 277 -8.31 -20.27 28.86
C LEU A 277 -7.55 -21.10 29.91
N GLY A 278 -7.09 -20.49 31.00
CA GLY A 278 -6.45 -21.21 32.11
C GLY A 278 -7.35 -22.29 32.70
N MET A 279 -8.64 -21.98 32.92
CA MET A 279 -9.63 -22.97 33.37
C MET A 279 -9.90 -24.06 32.32
N PHE A 280 -9.93 -23.74 31.03
CA PHE A 280 -10.09 -24.75 29.97
C PHE A 280 -8.90 -25.70 29.82
N LEU A 281 -7.72 -25.29 30.28
CA LEU A 281 -6.45 -26.03 30.26
C LEU A 281 -6.11 -26.70 31.60
N GLY A 282 -7.08 -26.80 32.52
CA GLY A 282 -6.93 -27.57 33.76
C GLY A 282 -6.60 -26.75 35.02
N GLY A 283 -6.89 -25.45 35.03
CA GLY A 283 -6.86 -24.63 36.24
C GLY A 283 -7.67 -25.24 37.39
N THR A 284 -7.07 -25.31 38.59
CA THR A 284 -7.66 -25.99 39.76
C THR A 284 -8.94 -25.32 40.27
N ASP A 285 -8.94 -23.99 40.23
CA ASP A 285 -9.98 -23.11 40.74
C ASP A 285 -9.81 -21.72 40.11
N GLU A 286 -10.90 -20.95 40.01
CA GLU A 286 -10.86 -19.66 39.31
C GLU A 286 -10.05 -18.61 40.08
N GLU A 287 -10.00 -18.66 41.42
CA GLU A 287 -9.31 -17.64 42.23
C GLU A 287 -7.79 -17.74 42.08
N SER A 288 -7.22 -18.94 42.25
CA SER A 288 -5.81 -19.25 41.97
C SER A 288 -5.45 -18.94 40.51
N THR A 289 -6.28 -19.36 39.55
CA THR A 289 -6.06 -19.10 38.13
C THR A 289 -6.04 -17.59 37.85
N ARG A 290 -6.95 -16.82 38.45
CA ARG A 290 -7.03 -15.36 38.32
C ARG A 290 -5.86 -14.64 38.97
N GLN A 291 -5.37 -15.10 40.12
CA GLN A 291 -4.15 -14.56 40.74
C GLN A 291 -2.92 -14.80 39.86
N GLN A 292 -2.77 -15.99 39.28
CA GLN A 292 -1.63 -16.31 38.39
C GLN A 292 -1.71 -15.55 37.04
N MET A 293 -2.89 -15.41 36.45
CA MET A 293 -3.08 -14.63 35.22
C MET A 293 -2.90 -13.12 35.46
N GLN A 294 -3.27 -12.62 36.64
CA GLN A 294 -2.99 -11.23 37.04
C GLN A 294 -1.48 -10.95 37.12
N GLN A 295 -0.68 -11.89 37.64
CA GLN A 295 0.78 -11.76 37.67
C GLN A 295 1.39 -11.73 36.26
N ILE A 296 0.85 -12.51 35.31
CA ILE A 296 1.27 -12.45 33.90
C ILE A 296 0.92 -11.08 33.28
N LEU A 297 -0.27 -10.55 33.56
CA LEU A 297 -0.69 -9.23 33.07
C LEU A 297 0.17 -8.08 33.67
N GLU A 298 0.60 -8.23 34.92
CA GLU A 298 1.55 -7.31 35.56
C GLU A 298 2.95 -7.39 34.95
N PHE A 299 3.41 -8.60 34.60
CA PHE A 299 4.66 -8.80 33.85
C PHE A 299 4.60 -8.19 32.44
N GLU A 300 3.52 -8.43 31.68
CA GLU A 300 3.31 -7.80 30.37
C GLU A 300 3.20 -6.26 30.48
N THR A 301 2.62 -5.74 31.56
CA THR A 301 2.59 -4.29 31.82
C THR A 301 4.00 -3.72 32.06
N ALA A 302 4.85 -4.45 32.80
CA ALA A 302 6.25 -4.07 33.00
C ALA A 302 7.02 -4.09 31.68
N LEU A 303 6.81 -5.13 30.85
CA LEU A 303 7.40 -5.24 29.53
C LEU A 303 6.97 -4.10 28.60
N ALA A 304 5.67 -3.78 28.57
CA ALA A 304 5.11 -2.66 27.78
C ALA A 304 5.67 -1.28 28.19
N ASN A 305 6.03 -1.12 29.46
CA ASN A 305 6.71 0.09 29.93
C ASN A 305 8.15 0.20 29.39
N ILE A 306 8.84 -0.93 29.24
CA ILE A 306 10.20 -1.03 28.66
C ILE A 306 10.14 -0.89 27.11
N THR A 307 9.10 -1.41 26.46
CA THR A 307 8.86 -1.30 25.00
C THR A 307 9.00 0.15 24.50
N ILE A 308 9.87 0.34 23.51
CA ILE A 308 10.13 1.62 22.84
C ILE A 308 8.88 2.02 22.03
N PRO A 309 8.35 3.25 22.22
CA PRO A 309 7.25 3.79 21.41
C PRO A 309 7.56 3.85 19.92
N GLN A 310 6.58 3.53 19.08
CA GLN A 310 6.77 3.38 17.63
C GLN A 310 7.31 4.64 16.94
N GLU A 311 6.99 5.84 17.43
CA GLU A 311 7.51 7.10 16.86
C GLU A 311 9.01 7.34 17.13
N LYS A 312 9.64 6.53 17.98
CA LYS A 312 11.10 6.44 18.16
C LYS A 312 11.73 5.26 17.40
N HIS A 313 10.92 4.39 16.81
CA HIS A 313 11.32 3.16 16.13
C HIS A 313 11.06 3.24 14.61
N ARG A 314 11.25 4.43 14.02
CA ARG A 314 11.14 4.70 12.57
C ARG A 314 12.47 5.09 11.90
N ASP A 315 13.36 5.76 12.62
CA ASP A 315 14.65 6.24 12.11
C ASP A 315 15.67 5.09 12.10
N GLU A 316 15.84 4.45 10.94
CA GLU A 316 16.65 3.24 10.79
C GLU A 316 18.15 3.56 10.96
N GLU A 317 18.62 4.73 10.52
CA GLU A 317 20.00 5.15 10.76
C GLU A 317 20.33 5.21 12.27
N VAL A 318 19.36 5.58 13.12
CA VAL A 318 19.48 5.59 14.58
C VAL A 318 19.33 4.21 15.21
N ILE A 319 18.28 3.44 14.91
CA ILE A 319 18.00 2.17 15.62
C ILE A 319 18.89 1.00 15.17
N TYR A 320 19.45 1.04 13.95
CA TYR A 320 20.32 -0.05 13.48
C TYR A 320 21.58 -0.19 14.36
N HIS A 321 21.71 -1.30 15.08
CA HIS A 321 22.91 -1.63 15.85
C HIS A 321 23.43 -3.03 15.57
N LYS A 322 24.34 -3.16 14.60
CA LYS A 322 25.13 -4.38 14.44
C LYS A 322 26.15 -4.54 15.57
N MET A 323 26.20 -5.74 16.13
CA MET A 323 27.18 -6.24 17.09
C MET A 323 27.46 -7.72 16.83
N THR A 324 28.32 -8.35 17.62
CA THR A 324 28.54 -9.80 17.63
C THR A 324 27.63 -10.52 18.63
N ALA A 325 27.41 -11.82 18.45
CA ALA A 325 26.68 -12.65 19.41
C ALA A 325 27.34 -12.70 20.81
N GLY A 326 28.66 -12.51 20.90
CA GLY A 326 29.38 -12.30 22.17
C GLY A 326 29.00 -10.97 22.84
N GLU A 327 28.99 -9.86 22.10
CA GLU A 327 28.57 -8.55 22.63
C GLU A 327 27.09 -8.53 23.03
N LEU A 328 26.21 -9.23 22.30
CA LEU A 328 24.79 -9.41 22.65
C LEU A 328 24.61 -10.16 23.98
N LYS A 329 25.47 -11.14 24.25
CA LYS A 329 25.51 -11.92 25.49
C LYS A 329 26.00 -11.09 26.67
N ASP A 330 26.94 -10.16 26.45
CA ASP A 330 27.36 -9.20 27.47
C ASP A 330 26.31 -8.09 27.71
N LEU A 331 25.53 -7.72 26.68
CA LEU A 331 24.42 -6.76 26.73
C LEU A 331 23.20 -7.30 27.51
N ALA A 332 22.83 -8.56 27.25
CA ALA A 332 21.60 -9.16 27.78
C ALA A 332 21.87 -10.55 28.42
N PRO A 333 22.63 -10.63 29.52
CA PRO A 333 23.15 -11.87 30.09
C PRO A 333 22.12 -12.82 30.71
N ALA A 334 20.83 -12.46 30.78
CA ALA A 334 19.76 -13.35 31.21
C ALA A 334 19.54 -14.58 30.28
N VAL A 335 19.91 -14.43 29.02
CA VAL A 335 19.69 -15.45 27.96
C VAL A 335 21.00 -16.13 27.61
N ASP A 336 20.95 -17.45 27.49
CA ASP A 336 22.03 -18.31 27.01
C ASP A 336 22.12 -18.23 25.47
N TRP A 337 22.54 -17.06 24.96
CA TRP A 337 22.39 -16.67 23.55
C TRP A 337 23.04 -17.63 22.56
N MET A 338 24.23 -18.17 22.84
CA MET A 338 24.91 -19.02 21.87
C MET A 338 24.17 -20.35 21.61
N PRO A 339 23.80 -21.14 22.64
CA PRO A 339 22.86 -22.24 22.48
C PRO A 339 21.50 -21.81 21.93
N PHE A 340 20.97 -20.64 22.33
CA PHE A 340 19.68 -20.16 21.82
C PHE A 340 19.68 -19.94 20.30
N LEU A 341 20.59 -19.13 19.79
CA LEU A 341 20.73 -18.86 18.36
C LEU A 341 21.06 -20.14 17.59
N SER A 342 21.89 -21.03 18.15
CA SER A 342 22.26 -22.31 17.51
C SER A 342 21.07 -23.27 17.40
N THR A 343 20.14 -23.29 18.36
CA THR A 343 18.90 -24.08 18.26
C THR A 343 17.90 -23.43 17.29
N VAL A 344 17.70 -22.12 17.35
CA VAL A 344 16.76 -21.39 16.47
C VAL A 344 17.18 -21.46 15.00
N PHE A 345 18.49 -21.45 14.71
CA PHE A 345 19.03 -21.43 13.35
C PHE A 345 19.67 -22.75 12.88
N TYR A 346 19.46 -23.85 13.59
CA TYR A 346 19.90 -25.18 13.15
C TYR A 346 19.35 -25.51 11.74
N PRO A 347 20.19 -26.00 10.79
CA PRO A 347 21.54 -26.55 10.96
C PRO A 347 22.69 -25.58 10.66
N VAL A 348 22.47 -24.25 10.70
CA VAL A 348 23.54 -23.28 10.47
C VAL A 348 24.48 -23.22 11.69
N GLU A 349 25.77 -23.49 11.48
CA GLU A 349 26.78 -23.32 12.52
C GLU A 349 27.03 -21.82 12.81
N LEU A 350 26.95 -21.47 14.10
CA LEU A 350 27.17 -20.12 14.64
C LEU A 350 28.30 -20.14 15.68
N ASN A 351 28.90 -18.99 15.94
CA ASN A 351 29.91 -18.81 17.00
C ASN A 351 29.82 -17.38 17.58
N GLU A 352 30.57 -17.05 18.64
CA GLU A 352 30.47 -15.75 19.32
C GLU A 352 30.79 -14.52 18.44
N SER A 353 31.43 -14.69 17.27
CA SER A 353 31.66 -13.61 16.29
C SER A 353 30.54 -13.43 15.25
N GLU A 354 29.44 -14.20 15.36
CA GLU A 354 28.28 -14.09 14.47
C GLU A 354 27.68 -12.67 14.50
N PRO A 355 27.48 -12.00 13.35
CA PRO A 355 26.87 -10.68 13.31
C PRO A 355 25.36 -10.73 13.63
N VAL A 356 24.94 -9.92 14.58
CA VAL A 356 23.54 -9.72 14.96
C VAL A 356 23.22 -8.23 14.88
N VAL A 357 22.07 -7.87 14.30
CA VAL A 357 21.50 -6.51 14.38
C VAL A 357 20.48 -6.48 15.51
N VAL A 358 20.67 -5.57 16.45
CA VAL A 358 19.73 -5.25 17.52
C VAL A 358 19.09 -3.90 17.19
N TYR A 359 17.76 -3.81 17.20
CA TYR A 359 17.06 -2.53 17.00
C TYR A 359 16.78 -1.78 18.32
N ALA A 360 16.69 -2.50 19.43
CA ALA A 360 16.32 -1.95 20.73
C ALA A 360 17.29 -2.41 21.85
N LYS A 361 18.45 -1.76 21.98
CA LYS A 361 19.50 -2.12 22.97
C LYS A 361 19.03 -1.98 24.41
N GLU A 362 18.60 -0.78 24.78
CA GLU A 362 18.18 -0.43 26.14
C GLU A 362 16.93 -1.23 26.55
N TYR A 363 16.15 -1.71 25.57
CA TYR A 363 15.08 -2.68 25.80
C TYR A 363 15.64 -4.05 26.20
N LEU A 364 16.61 -4.61 25.45
CA LEU A 364 17.21 -5.90 25.78
C LEU A 364 17.97 -5.90 27.12
N GLU A 365 18.65 -4.79 27.46
CA GLU A 365 19.26 -4.58 28.79
C GLU A 365 18.20 -4.68 29.90
N GLN A 366 17.15 -3.86 29.81
CA GLN A 366 16.07 -3.83 30.82
C GLN A 366 15.23 -5.12 30.84
N VAL A 367 15.07 -5.81 29.72
CA VAL A 367 14.41 -7.12 29.65
C VAL A 367 15.29 -8.21 30.29
N SER A 368 16.61 -8.15 30.11
CA SER A 368 17.55 -9.02 30.82
C SER A 368 17.44 -8.82 32.34
N ASP A 369 17.45 -7.58 32.81
CA ASP A 369 17.25 -7.25 34.23
C ASP A 369 15.87 -7.72 34.74
N LEU A 370 14.80 -7.51 33.97
CA LEU A 370 13.45 -7.96 34.31
C LEU A 370 13.36 -9.50 34.43
N ILE A 371 14.00 -10.24 33.51
CA ILE A 371 14.09 -11.70 33.59
C ILE A 371 14.87 -12.13 34.83
N LEU A 372 16.04 -11.53 35.10
CA LEU A 372 16.87 -11.88 36.27
C LEU A 372 16.21 -11.54 37.62
N ALA A 373 15.34 -10.53 37.66
CA ALA A 373 14.60 -10.13 38.84
C ALA A 373 13.29 -10.92 39.08
N THR A 374 12.81 -11.66 38.09
CA THR A 374 11.49 -12.33 38.13
C THR A 374 11.59 -13.80 38.53
N ASP A 375 10.61 -14.29 39.28
CA ASP A 375 10.57 -15.71 39.65
C ASP A 375 10.38 -16.63 38.43
N LYS A 376 11.07 -17.78 38.44
CA LYS A 376 11.10 -18.73 37.32
C LYS A 376 9.74 -19.34 37.01
N CYS A 377 8.86 -19.48 38.01
CA CYS A 377 7.50 -19.96 37.83
C CYS A 377 6.67 -18.96 37.02
N LEU A 378 6.79 -17.66 37.32
CA LEU A 378 6.11 -16.61 36.55
C LEU A 378 6.66 -16.49 35.12
N LEU A 379 7.98 -16.57 34.94
CA LEU A 379 8.61 -16.59 33.61
C LEU A 379 8.13 -17.79 32.77
N ASN A 380 8.04 -18.98 33.36
CA ASN A 380 7.52 -20.17 32.69
C ASN A 380 6.03 -20.03 32.36
N ASN A 381 5.22 -19.60 33.33
CA ASN A 381 3.80 -19.31 33.13
C ASN A 381 3.57 -18.30 31.98
N TYR A 382 4.42 -17.29 31.83
CA TYR A 382 4.35 -16.30 30.75
C TYR A 382 4.80 -16.83 29.37
N MET A 383 5.85 -17.65 29.31
CA MET A 383 6.24 -18.34 28.07
C MET A 383 5.14 -19.30 27.59
N ILE A 384 4.55 -20.06 28.50
CA ILE A 384 3.42 -20.94 28.20
C ILE A 384 2.15 -20.14 27.88
N TRP A 385 1.91 -18.98 28.51
CA TRP A 385 0.81 -18.08 28.13
C TRP A 385 0.94 -17.60 26.67
N ASN A 386 2.13 -17.20 26.24
CA ASN A 386 2.35 -16.80 24.85
C ASN A 386 2.15 -17.98 23.86
N LEU A 387 2.50 -19.20 24.25
CA LEU A 387 2.14 -20.41 23.48
C LEU A 387 0.62 -20.61 23.42
N VAL A 388 -0.07 -20.54 24.55
CA VAL A 388 -1.54 -20.69 24.66
C VAL A 388 -2.25 -19.68 23.77
N ARG A 389 -1.89 -18.39 23.88
CA ARG A 389 -2.47 -17.31 23.04
C ARG A 389 -2.26 -17.53 21.55
N LYS A 390 -1.11 -18.09 21.13
CA LYS A 390 -0.88 -18.39 19.71
C LYS A 390 -1.61 -19.64 19.22
N THR A 391 -1.99 -20.55 20.11
CA THR A 391 -2.50 -21.89 19.74
C THR A 391 -3.97 -22.16 20.09
N SER A 392 -4.60 -21.28 20.88
CA SER A 392 -6.03 -21.33 21.19
C SER A 392 -6.97 -21.34 19.96
N PRO A 393 -6.69 -20.67 18.82
CA PRO A 393 -7.62 -20.69 17.68
C PRO A 393 -7.74 -22.07 16.99
N PHE A 394 -6.81 -22.99 17.26
CA PHE A 394 -6.72 -24.30 16.62
C PHE A 394 -7.37 -25.43 17.43
N LEU A 395 -8.10 -25.07 18.50
CA LEU A 395 -8.77 -25.99 19.44
C LEU A 395 -10.30 -25.92 19.32
N ASP A 396 -10.99 -26.67 20.19
CA ASP A 396 -12.45 -26.76 20.25
C ASP A 396 -13.16 -25.40 20.44
N GLN A 397 -14.46 -25.38 20.13
CA GLN A 397 -15.30 -24.17 20.06
C GLN A 397 -15.25 -23.33 21.35
N ARG A 398 -14.94 -23.90 22.52
CA ARG A 398 -14.79 -23.12 23.76
C ARG A 398 -13.67 -22.08 23.66
N PHE A 399 -12.57 -22.41 22.98
CA PHE A 399 -11.44 -21.50 22.78
C PHE A 399 -11.78 -20.43 21.74
N GLN A 400 -12.47 -20.81 20.66
CA GLN A 400 -12.97 -19.87 19.64
C GLN A 400 -14.01 -18.90 20.24
N ASP A 401 -14.96 -19.39 21.05
CA ASP A 401 -15.92 -18.57 21.82
C ASP A 401 -15.22 -17.60 22.81
N ALA A 402 -14.06 -17.97 23.35
CA ALA A 402 -13.27 -17.10 24.22
C ALA A 402 -12.57 -15.99 23.42
N GLU A 403 -11.99 -16.34 22.27
CA GLU A 403 -11.35 -15.42 21.33
C GLU A 403 -12.35 -14.40 20.78
N GLU A 404 -13.50 -14.85 20.24
CA GLU A 404 -14.58 -14.00 19.74
C GLU A 404 -15.04 -12.98 20.80
N LYS A 405 -15.23 -13.44 22.05
CA LYS A 405 -15.64 -12.61 23.18
C LYS A 405 -14.58 -11.60 23.59
N PHE A 406 -13.29 -11.92 23.46
CA PHE A 406 -12.21 -10.96 23.67
C PHE A 406 -12.15 -9.93 22.54
N MET A 407 -12.31 -10.36 21.28
CA MET A 407 -12.39 -9.49 20.11
C MET A 407 -13.59 -8.53 20.17
N GLU A 408 -14.74 -8.98 20.69
CA GLU A 408 -15.91 -8.12 20.95
C GLU A 408 -15.61 -6.99 21.94
N VAL A 409 -14.81 -7.26 22.99
CA VAL A 409 -14.34 -6.23 23.94
C VAL A 409 -13.26 -5.32 23.33
N MET A 410 -12.39 -5.89 22.50
CA MET A 410 -11.22 -5.22 21.93
C MET A 410 -11.56 -4.29 20.75
N TYR A 411 -12.47 -4.73 19.89
CA TYR A 411 -12.78 -4.12 18.59
C TYR A 411 -14.27 -3.91 18.33
N GLY A 412 -15.14 -4.09 19.33
CA GLY A 412 -16.58 -3.89 19.20
C GLY A 412 -17.29 -4.87 18.24
N THR A 413 -16.58 -5.91 17.77
CA THR A 413 -17.11 -6.92 16.86
C THR A 413 -18.19 -7.74 17.57
N LYS A 414 -19.46 -7.40 17.35
CA LYS A 414 -20.59 -8.16 17.92
C LYS A 414 -20.40 -9.66 17.68
N LYS A 415 -20.68 -10.50 18.67
CA LYS A 415 -20.52 -11.96 18.53
C LYS A 415 -21.24 -12.48 17.28
N THR A 416 -20.47 -13.07 16.39
CA THR A 416 -20.94 -13.87 15.26
C THR A 416 -20.12 -15.14 15.14
N CYS A 417 -20.80 -16.26 14.91
CA CYS A 417 -20.16 -17.44 14.37
C CYS A 417 -19.75 -17.16 12.91
N LEU A 418 -18.56 -16.60 12.70
CA LEU A 418 -17.96 -16.52 11.36
C LEU A 418 -17.88 -17.95 10.82
N PRO A 419 -18.40 -18.25 9.60
CA PRO A 419 -18.42 -19.62 9.10
C PRO A 419 -17.01 -20.24 9.10
N ARG A 420 -16.86 -21.44 9.68
CA ARG A 420 -15.58 -22.14 9.87
C ARG A 420 -14.65 -22.10 8.64
N TRP A 421 -15.23 -22.20 7.45
CA TRP A 421 -14.49 -22.11 6.18
C TRP A 421 -13.71 -20.79 6.00
N LYS A 422 -14.19 -19.65 6.50
CA LYS A 422 -13.47 -18.36 6.42
C LYS A 422 -12.21 -18.36 7.27
N PHE A 423 -12.31 -18.88 8.50
CA PHE A 423 -11.17 -19.08 9.38
C PHE A 423 -10.17 -20.03 8.74
N CYS A 424 -10.64 -21.18 8.24
CA CYS A 424 -9.79 -22.17 7.59
C CYS A 424 -9.12 -21.67 6.31
N ILE A 425 -9.75 -20.82 5.51
CA ILE A 425 -9.11 -20.18 4.36
C ILE A 425 -8.05 -19.17 4.79
N SER A 426 -8.38 -18.31 5.77
CA SER A 426 -7.42 -17.33 6.30
C SER A 426 -6.15 -18.03 6.80
N ASP A 427 -6.29 -19.09 7.59
CA ASP A 427 -5.17 -19.88 8.08
C ASP A 427 -4.48 -20.71 6.98
N THR A 428 -5.19 -21.18 5.96
CA THR A 428 -4.56 -21.85 4.79
C THR A 428 -3.75 -20.87 3.93
N ASP A 429 -4.16 -19.61 3.79
CA ASP A 429 -3.39 -18.58 3.08
C ASP A 429 -2.19 -18.10 3.92
N ASN A 430 -2.39 -17.82 5.21
CA ASN A 430 -1.32 -17.40 6.13
C ASN A 430 -0.14 -18.39 6.19
N ASN A 431 -0.43 -19.70 6.07
CA ASN A 431 0.59 -20.75 6.15
C ASN A 431 1.01 -21.28 4.76
N LEU A 432 0.05 -21.56 3.87
CA LEU A 432 0.28 -22.25 2.58
C LEU A 432 -0.10 -21.39 1.35
N GLY A 433 -0.19 -20.07 1.52
CA GLY A 433 -0.67 -19.11 0.52
C GLY A 433 0.11 -19.01 -0.79
N PHE A 434 1.34 -19.52 -0.87
CA PHE A 434 2.02 -19.67 -2.17
C PHE A 434 1.50 -20.88 -2.97
N ALA A 435 1.09 -21.96 -2.30
CA ALA A 435 0.44 -23.10 -2.94
C ALA A 435 -1.02 -22.79 -3.28
N LEU A 436 -1.77 -22.19 -2.36
CA LEU A 436 -3.13 -21.67 -2.62
C LEU A 436 -3.10 -20.56 -3.69
N GLY A 437 -2.08 -19.70 -3.66
CA GLY A 437 -1.85 -18.66 -4.65
C GLY A 437 -1.63 -19.20 -6.07
N ALA A 438 -1.01 -20.37 -6.23
CA ALA A 438 -0.90 -21.03 -7.53
C ALA A 438 -2.29 -21.39 -8.09
N MET A 439 -3.20 -21.89 -7.24
CA MET A 439 -4.59 -22.19 -7.62
C MET A 439 -5.37 -20.90 -7.92
N PHE A 440 -5.22 -19.88 -7.07
CA PHE A 440 -5.92 -18.59 -7.17
C PHE A 440 -5.56 -17.87 -8.48
N VAL A 441 -4.27 -17.77 -8.81
CA VAL A 441 -3.78 -17.16 -10.06
C VAL A 441 -4.33 -17.88 -11.28
N LYS A 442 -4.27 -19.21 -11.31
CA LYS A 442 -4.80 -20.05 -12.41
C LYS A 442 -6.31 -19.86 -12.64
N ALA A 443 -7.05 -19.42 -11.62
CA ALA A 443 -8.50 -19.24 -11.67
C ALA A 443 -8.95 -17.78 -11.93
N THR A 444 -8.16 -16.78 -11.52
CA THR A 444 -8.58 -15.37 -11.48
C THR A 444 -7.78 -14.44 -12.40
N PHE A 445 -6.51 -14.75 -12.65
CA PHE A 445 -5.55 -13.75 -13.14
C PHE A 445 -5.15 -13.99 -14.59
N ALA A 446 -5.73 -13.22 -15.51
CA ALA A 446 -5.41 -13.27 -16.93
C ALA A 446 -4.00 -12.70 -17.21
N GLU A 447 -3.22 -13.41 -18.02
CA GLU A 447 -1.81 -13.06 -18.32
C GLU A 447 -1.65 -11.67 -18.96
N ASP A 448 -2.63 -11.23 -19.76
CA ASP A 448 -2.66 -9.89 -20.38
C ASP A 448 -2.77 -8.75 -19.36
N SER A 449 -3.37 -9.01 -18.20
CA SER A 449 -3.55 -8.03 -17.13
C SER A 449 -2.24 -7.70 -16.43
N LYS A 450 -1.24 -8.59 -16.49
CA LYS A 450 0.13 -8.29 -16.07
C LYS A 450 0.78 -7.23 -16.96
N GLN A 451 0.71 -7.41 -18.29
CA GLN A 451 1.31 -6.45 -19.23
C GLN A 451 0.68 -5.05 -19.07
N VAL A 452 -0.64 -4.96 -18.91
CA VAL A 452 -1.32 -3.66 -18.74
C VAL A 452 -0.94 -2.98 -17.41
N ALA A 453 -0.68 -3.76 -16.35
CA ALA A 453 -0.15 -3.24 -15.10
C ALA A 453 1.33 -2.78 -15.24
N GLU A 454 2.18 -3.55 -15.94
CA GLU A 454 3.57 -3.17 -16.24
C GLU A 454 3.65 -1.86 -17.04
N GLU A 455 2.79 -1.69 -18.05
CA GLU A 455 2.67 -0.44 -18.83
C GLU A 455 2.23 0.75 -17.94
N MET A 456 1.27 0.54 -17.04
CA MET A 456 0.79 1.58 -16.12
C MET A 456 1.86 2.00 -15.10
N ILE A 457 2.60 1.02 -14.55
CA ILE A 457 3.73 1.27 -13.63
C ILE A 457 4.82 2.08 -14.33
N ALA A 458 5.13 1.78 -15.59
CA ALA A 458 6.09 2.56 -16.38
C ALA A 458 5.63 4.01 -16.60
N GLU A 459 4.36 4.26 -16.93
CA GLU A 459 3.83 5.62 -17.11
C GLU A 459 3.80 6.42 -15.79
N ILE A 460 3.56 5.76 -14.64
CA ILE A 460 3.56 6.41 -13.30
C ILE A 460 4.98 6.70 -12.81
N LYS A 461 5.92 5.74 -12.98
CA LYS A 461 7.35 5.95 -12.72
C LYS A 461 7.91 7.12 -13.54
N THR A 462 7.57 7.19 -14.83
CA THR A 462 7.90 8.35 -15.68
C THR A 462 7.36 9.65 -15.09
N ALA A 463 6.08 9.69 -14.70
CA ALA A 463 5.46 10.89 -14.12
C ALA A 463 6.06 11.32 -12.78
N PHE A 464 6.55 10.38 -11.96
CA PHE A 464 7.30 10.66 -10.74
C PHE A 464 8.68 11.23 -11.03
N GLU A 465 9.42 10.65 -11.98
CA GLU A 465 10.73 11.14 -12.40
C GLU A 465 10.66 12.55 -13.00
N GLU A 466 9.68 12.83 -13.87
CA GLU A 466 9.42 14.20 -14.36
C GLU A 466 8.98 15.16 -13.22
N SER A 467 8.57 14.65 -12.06
CA SER A 467 8.30 15.45 -10.87
C SER A 467 9.57 15.70 -10.04
N LEU A 468 10.54 14.78 -10.02
CA LEU A 468 11.81 15.00 -9.32
C LEU A 468 12.55 16.20 -9.92
N GLU A 469 12.59 16.31 -11.25
CA GLU A 469 13.23 17.42 -11.98
C GLU A 469 12.74 18.81 -11.55
N THR A 470 11.48 18.93 -11.10
CA THR A 470 10.86 20.21 -10.72
C THR A 470 11.00 20.57 -9.24
N LEU A 471 11.55 19.68 -8.39
CA LEU A 471 11.70 19.93 -6.95
C LEU A 471 12.84 20.93 -6.65
N GLN A 472 12.46 22.14 -6.25
CA GLN A 472 13.36 23.27 -5.92
C GLN A 472 13.95 23.19 -4.50
N TRP A 473 13.34 22.41 -3.60
CA TRP A 473 13.85 22.22 -2.23
C TRP A 473 15.02 21.23 -2.16
N MET A 474 15.15 20.38 -3.19
CA MET A 474 16.23 19.42 -3.37
C MET A 474 17.31 20.04 -4.28
N ASP A 475 18.59 19.73 -4.07
CA ASP A 475 19.65 20.16 -4.99
C ASP A 475 19.77 19.23 -6.20
N GLU A 476 20.51 19.66 -7.23
CA GLU A 476 20.59 18.93 -8.51
C GLU A 476 21.25 17.56 -8.40
N GLU A 477 22.23 17.42 -7.51
CA GLU A 477 22.93 16.15 -7.28
C GLU A 477 22.00 15.15 -6.58
N THR A 478 21.30 15.59 -5.52
CA THR A 478 20.31 14.76 -4.84
C THR A 478 19.13 14.42 -5.76
N ARG A 479 18.68 15.33 -6.64
CA ARG A 479 17.68 15.02 -7.69
C ARG A 479 18.16 13.93 -8.65
N LYS A 480 19.41 14.01 -9.11
CA LYS A 480 20.00 13.02 -10.01
C LYS A 480 20.07 11.64 -9.33
N SER A 481 20.57 11.58 -8.10
CA SER A 481 20.59 10.32 -7.34
C SER A 481 19.18 9.79 -7.02
N ALA A 482 18.20 10.67 -6.79
CA ALA A 482 16.81 10.25 -6.57
C ALA A 482 16.20 9.62 -7.83
N LYS A 483 16.50 10.17 -9.01
CA LYS A 483 16.16 9.51 -10.28
C LYS A 483 16.92 8.18 -10.44
N GLU A 484 18.21 8.11 -10.15
CA GLU A 484 18.98 6.85 -10.20
C GLU A 484 18.42 5.77 -9.26
N LYS A 485 17.84 6.14 -8.12
CA LYS A 485 17.07 5.22 -7.27
C LYS A 485 15.74 4.81 -7.90
N ALA A 486 14.97 5.76 -8.43
CA ALA A 486 13.68 5.49 -9.10
C ALA A 486 13.87 4.56 -10.30
N ASP A 487 14.86 4.84 -11.16
CA ASP A 487 15.30 4.00 -12.29
C ASP A 487 15.57 2.55 -11.85
N ALA A 488 16.21 2.37 -10.69
CA ALA A 488 16.58 1.06 -10.13
C ALA A 488 15.45 0.33 -9.37
N ILE A 489 14.29 0.95 -9.12
CA ILE A 489 13.13 0.27 -8.51
C ILE A 489 12.71 -0.89 -9.39
N TYR A 490 12.67 -2.09 -8.80
CA TYR A 490 12.21 -3.33 -9.42
C TYR A 490 10.74 -3.58 -9.09
N ASN A 491 9.96 -4.10 -10.04
CA ASN A 491 8.51 -4.26 -9.91
C ASN A 491 8.07 -5.72 -10.05
N MET A 492 7.24 -6.18 -9.10
CA MET A 492 6.74 -7.55 -9.04
C MET A 492 5.21 -7.56 -9.01
N ILE A 493 4.60 -8.30 -9.95
CA ILE A 493 3.18 -8.12 -10.33
C ILE A 493 2.49 -9.48 -10.48
N GLY A 494 1.33 -9.62 -9.86
CA GLY A 494 0.49 -10.81 -9.82
C GLY A 494 1.02 -11.87 -8.86
N TYR A 495 2.17 -12.45 -9.18
CA TYR A 495 2.76 -13.59 -8.47
C TYR A 495 4.26 -13.76 -8.75
N PRO A 496 5.02 -14.38 -7.83
CA PRO A 496 6.39 -14.82 -8.08
C PRO A 496 6.39 -16.05 -9.00
N LYS A 497 7.33 -16.10 -9.95
CA LYS A 497 7.29 -17.05 -11.09
C LYS A 497 7.26 -18.53 -10.67
N PHE A 498 7.90 -18.88 -9.55
CA PHE A 498 8.10 -20.27 -9.14
C PHE A 498 6.80 -21.01 -8.82
N ILE A 499 5.71 -20.32 -8.44
CA ILE A 499 4.46 -20.99 -8.04
C ILE A 499 3.70 -21.62 -9.23
N LEU A 500 4.03 -21.24 -10.47
CA LEU A 500 3.45 -21.85 -11.67
C LEU A 500 4.31 -22.98 -12.25
N ASP A 501 5.53 -23.21 -11.74
CA ASP A 501 6.26 -24.46 -11.95
C ASP A 501 6.01 -25.40 -10.77
N SER A 502 5.19 -26.44 -10.99
CA SER A 502 4.88 -27.43 -9.97
C SER A 502 6.12 -28.04 -9.29
N LYS A 503 7.27 -28.14 -9.98
CA LYS A 503 8.48 -28.75 -9.40
C LYS A 503 9.15 -27.85 -8.39
N GLU A 504 9.26 -26.54 -8.69
CA GLU A 504 9.86 -25.59 -7.76
C GLU A 504 8.91 -25.27 -6.60
N LEU A 505 7.59 -25.25 -6.85
CA LEU A 505 6.58 -25.16 -5.79
C LEU A 505 6.60 -26.40 -4.86
N ASP A 506 6.61 -27.62 -5.42
CA ASP A 506 6.68 -28.86 -4.62
C ASP A 506 7.98 -28.99 -3.82
N LYS A 507 9.08 -28.50 -4.38
CA LYS A 507 10.39 -28.42 -3.73
C LYS A 507 10.41 -27.45 -2.55
N VAL A 508 9.71 -26.32 -2.62
CA VAL A 508 9.54 -25.39 -1.47
C VAL A 508 8.77 -26.08 -0.34
N PHE A 509 7.66 -26.76 -0.66
CA PHE A 509 6.82 -27.44 0.34
C PHE A 509 7.15 -28.94 0.52
N ASN A 510 8.38 -29.37 0.17
CA ASN A 510 8.79 -30.78 0.27
C ASN A 510 8.79 -31.27 1.72
N ASP A 511 9.42 -30.48 2.59
CA ASP A 511 9.71 -30.77 4.00
C ASP A 511 8.53 -30.52 4.96
N TYR A 512 7.34 -30.28 4.41
CA TYR A 512 6.08 -30.13 5.13
C TYR A 512 5.10 -31.21 4.67
N ASP A 513 4.28 -31.77 5.55
CA ASP A 513 3.13 -32.59 5.15
C ASP A 513 1.89 -32.25 5.99
N ALA A 514 0.70 -32.58 5.48
CA ALA A 514 -0.58 -32.21 6.06
C ALA A 514 -1.49 -33.44 6.16
N VAL A 515 -1.88 -33.81 7.38
CA VAL A 515 -2.75 -34.95 7.68
C VAL A 515 -4.20 -34.48 7.83
N SER A 516 -5.11 -35.01 7.01
CA SER A 516 -6.50 -34.51 6.88
C SER A 516 -7.38 -34.58 8.15
N ASP A 517 -6.91 -35.18 9.26
CA ASP A 517 -7.64 -35.30 10.53
C ASP A 517 -6.97 -34.58 11.72
N LEU A 518 -5.73 -34.07 11.59
CA LEU A 518 -4.91 -33.62 12.71
C LEU A 518 -4.53 -32.14 12.58
N TYR A 519 -5.53 -31.26 12.62
CA TYR A 519 -5.35 -29.82 12.35
C TYR A 519 -4.30 -29.15 13.24
N PHE A 520 -4.39 -29.32 14.57
CA PHE A 520 -3.42 -28.73 15.51
C PHE A 520 -1.99 -29.18 15.20
N GLU A 521 -1.77 -30.46 14.89
CA GLU A 521 -0.45 -30.99 14.51
C GLU A 521 0.03 -30.42 13.18
N ASN A 522 -0.84 -30.26 12.19
CA ASN A 522 -0.50 -29.63 10.90
C ASN A 522 0.01 -28.19 11.08
N VAL A 523 -0.58 -27.42 12.02
CA VAL A 523 -0.12 -26.07 12.37
C VAL A 523 1.25 -26.13 13.04
N MET A 524 1.44 -27.02 14.03
CA MET A 524 2.72 -27.15 14.75
C MET A 524 3.86 -27.62 13.82
N GLN A 525 3.58 -28.57 12.92
CA GLN A 525 4.50 -28.99 11.87
C GLN A 525 4.82 -27.84 10.91
N PHE A 526 3.84 -26.99 10.57
CA PHE A 526 4.07 -25.84 9.70
C PHE A 526 4.97 -24.78 10.37
N TYR A 527 4.74 -24.46 11.65
CA TYR A 527 5.60 -23.53 12.37
C TYR A 527 7.06 -23.99 12.41
N ASN A 528 7.30 -25.28 12.68
CA ASN A 528 8.63 -25.88 12.66
C ASN A 528 9.25 -25.92 11.25
N PHE A 529 8.48 -26.28 10.22
CA PHE A 529 8.91 -26.23 8.81
C PHE A 529 9.32 -24.80 8.42
N SER A 530 8.45 -23.82 8.68
CA SER A 530 8.68 -22.43 8.27
C SER A 530 9.81 -21.77 9.07
N ALA A 531 10.06 -22.20 10.33
CA ALA A 531 11.25 -21.81 11.09
C ALA A 531 12.55 -22.28 10.40
N ARG A 532 12.59 -23.55 9.96
CA ARG A 532 13.71 -24.11 9.19
C ARG A 532 13.91 -23.37 7.86
N VAL A 533 12.84 -23.02 7.16
CA VAL A 533 12.91 -22.23 5.91
C VAL A 533 13.51 -20.84 6.17
N THR A 534 13.17 -20.16 7.26
CA THR A 534 13.80 -18.88 7.62
C THR A 534 15.27 -19.02 8.04
N ALA A 535 15.62 -20.07 8.79
CA ALA A 535 17.01 -20.35 9.19
C ALA A 535 17.92 -20.62 7.97
N ASP A 536 17.41 -21.39 7.00
CA ASP A 536 18.08 -21.72 5.74
C ASP A 536 18.45 -20.47 4.89
N GLN A 537 17.82 -19.31 5.12
CA GLN A 537 18.18 -18.07 4.43
C GLN A 537 19.44 -17.39 4.99
N LEU A 538 19.86 -17.66 6.24
CA LEU A 538 20.93 -16.93 6.93
C LEU A 538 22.29 -16.97 6.22
N ARG A 539 22.55 -18.01 5.41
CA ARG A 539 23.78 -18.15 4.60
C ARG A 539 23.55 -17.97 3.10
N LYS A 540 22.40 -17.43 2.70
CA LYS A 540 22.01 -17.19 1.31
C LYS A 540 21.85 -15.69 1.06
N PRO A 541 22.14 -15.19 -0.15
CA PRO A 541 21.80 -13.81 -0.52
C PRO A 541 20.27 -13.64 -0.56
N PRO A 542 19.72 -12.49 -0.12
CA PRO A 542 18.29 -12.20 -0.27
C PRO A 542 17.84 -12.27 -1.73
N ASN A 543 16.66 -12.85 -2.00
CA ASN A 543 16.12 -13.01 -3.34
C ASN A 543 14.90 -12.09 -3.58
N ARG A 544 14.84 -11.43 -4.73
CA ARG A 544 13.67 -10.64 -5.19
C ARG A 544 12.46 -11.53 -5.53
N ASP A 545 12.67 -12.76 -6.01
CA ASP A 545 11.57 -13.71 -6.24
C ASP A 545 10.93 -14.28 -4.93
N GLN A 546 11.47 -13.97 -3.74
CA GLN A 546 10.85 -14.29 -2.44
C GLN A 546 9.94 -13.14 -1.96
N TRP A 547 8.63 -13.33 -1.94
CA TRP A 547 7.68 -12.28 -1.53
C TRP A 547 7.31 -12.35 -0.05
N SER A 548 7.00 -11.19 0.55
CA SER A 548 6.44 -11.06 1.90
C SER A 548 4.91 -11.13 1.95
N MET A 549 4.23 -11.22 0.79
CA MET A 549 2.78 -11.36 0.67
C MET A 549 2.42 -12.47 -0.32
N THR A 550 1.25 -13.09 -0.14
CA THR A 550 0.75 -14.18 -0.98
C THR A 550 -0.03 -13.62 -2.19
N PRO A 551 -0.10 -14.31 -3.33
CA PRO A 551 -0.85 -13.85 -4.50
C PRO A 551 -2.33 -13.44 -4.27
N PRO A 552 -3.14 -14.11 -3.42
CA PRO A 552 -4.53 -13.69 -3.17
C PRO A 552 -4.68 -12.48 -2.22
N THR A 553 -3.59 -12.01 -1.60
CA THR A 553 -3.60 -10.87 -0.67
C THR A 553 -4.16 -9.61 -1.36
N VAL A 554 -5.06 -8.88 -0.68
CA VAL A 554 -5.60 -7.59 -1.14
C VAL A 554 -4.82 -6.45 -0.47
N ASN A 555 -3.57 -6.27 -0.89
CA ASN A 555 -2.69 -5.18 -0.46
C ASN A 555 -1.57 -4.98 -1.48
N ALA A 556 -0.66 -4.03 -1.25
CA ALA A 556 0.63 -3.90 -1.93
C ALA A 556 1.74 -3.61 -0.90
N TYR A 557 3.03 -3.58 -1.31
CA TYR A 557 4.13 -3.10 -0.46
C TYR A 557 5.40 -2.69 -1.24
N TYR A 558 6.19 -1.82 -0.61
CA TYR A 558 7.59 -1.52 -0.93
C TYR A 558 8.55 -2.24 0.03
N SER A 559 9.70 -2.68 -0.47
CA SER A 559 10.79 -3.26 0.31
C SER A 559 12.06 -2.40 0.20
N PRO A 560 12.49 -1.70 1.27
CA PRO A 560 13.66 -0.82 1.25
C PRO A 560 14.95 -1.56 0.90
N THR A 561 15.22 -2.71 1.53
CA THR A 561 16.44 -3.51 1.33
C THR A 561 16.54 -4.17 -0.04
N LYS A 562 15.43 -4.30 -0.76
CA LYS A 562 15.41 -4.83 -2.13
C LYS A 562 15.27 -3.75 -3.21
N ASN A 563 14.91 -2.52 -2.82
CA ASN A 563 14.41 -1.47 -3.71
C ASN A 563 13.34 -2.00 -4.69
N GLU A 564 12.29 -2.60 -4.14
CA GLU A 564 11.29 -3.41 -4.86
C GLU A 564 9.86 -3.00 -4.48
N ILE A 565 8.95 -2.90 -5.46
CA ILE A 565 7.50 -2.66 -5.27
C ILE A 565 6.71 -3.88 -5.75
N VAL A 566 5.69 -4.29 -4.97
CA VAL A 566 5.01 -5.57 -5.17
C VAL A 566 3.49 -5.45 -5.14
N PHE A 567 2.83 -5.97 -6.17
CA PHE A 567 1.37 -5.93 -6.37
C PHE A 567 0.82 -7.36 -6.58
N PRO A 568 0.38 -8.05 -5.52
CA PRO A 568 -0.36 -9.32 -5.60
C PRO A 568 -1.54 -9.32 -6.57
N ALA A 569 -1.86 -10.49 -7.13
CA ALA A 569 -3.02 -10.68 -7.99
C ALA A 569 -4.34 -10.28 -7.30
N GLY A 570 -4.42 -10.45 -5.97
CA GLY A 570 -5.60 -10.14 -5.17
C GLY A 570 -6.06 -8.69 -5.23
N ILE A 571 -5.14 -7.71 -5.31
CA ILE A 571 -5.49 -6.27 -5.44
C ILE A 571 -5.68 -5.81 -6.89
N LEU A 572 -5.26 -6.61 -7.88
CA LEU A 572 -5.36 -6.28 -9.31
C LEU A 572 -6.75 -6.57 -9.89
N GLN A 573 -7.78 -6.12 -9.17
CA GLN A 573 -9.20 -6.38 -9.41
C GLN A 573 -10.06 -5.14 -9.13
N ALA A 574 -11.37 -5.20 -9.41
CA ALA A 574 -12.29 -4.09 -9.15
C ALA A 574 -12.36 -3.75 -7.64
N PRO A 575 -12.45 -2.46 -7.25
CA PRO A 575 -12.49 -1.27 -8.09
C PRO A 575 -11.10 -0.69 -8.44
N PHE A 576 -10.01 -1.22 -7.88
CA PHE A 576 -8.64 -0.74 -8.12
C PHE A 576 -8.25 -0.80 -9.60
N TYR A 577 -8.48 -1.95 -10.24
CA TYR A 577 -8.15 -2.21 -11.63
C TYR A 577 -9.23 -3.04 -12.33
N THR A 578 -9.67 -2.59 -13.52
CA THR A 578 -10.30 -3.47 -14.51
C THR A 578 -9.94 -3.02 -15.93
N ARG A 579 -9.61 -3.98 -16.80
CA ARG A 579 -9.29 -3.76 -18.22
C ARG A 579 -10.37 -2.96 -18.98
N ALA A 580 -11.63 -3.08 -18.57
CA ALA A 580 -12.79 -2.45 -19.23
C ALA A 580 -13.23 -1.11 -18.61
N SER A 581 -12.63 -0.65 -17.50
CA SER A 581 -12.92 0.68 -16.96
C SER A 581 -12.16 1.79 -17.68
N PRO A 582 -12.70 3.03 -17.73
CA PRO A 582 -11.96 4.22 -18.09
C PRO A 582 -10.60 4.31 -17.40
N LYS A 583 -9.58 4.80 -18.11
CA LYS A 583 -8.23 5.02 -17.58
C LYS A 583 -8.23 6.03 -16.44
N SER A 584 -9.11 7.03 -16.45
CA SER A 584 -9.36 7.89 -15.28
C SER A 584 -9.59 7.12 -13.97
N LEU A 585 -10.36 6.03 -14.00
CA LEU A 585 -10.60 5.20 -12.80
C LEU A 585 -9.43 4.28 -12.50
N ASN A 586 -8.84 3.62 -13.50
CA ASN A 586 -7.67 2.76 -13.27
C ASN A 586 -6.46 3.55 -12.73
N PHE A 587 -6.20 4.76 -13.24
CA PHE A 587 -5.18 5.66 -12.69
C PHE A 587 -5.58 6.20 -11.31
N GLY A 588 -6.87 6.45 -11.04
CA GLY A 588 -7.35 6.88 -9.72
C GLY A 588 -7.35 5.78 -8.65
N GLY A 589 -7.44 4.52 -9.06
CA GLY A 589 -7.37 3.33 -8.21
C GLY A 589 -5.96 2.76 -8.13
N ILE A 590 -5.69 1.68 -8.87
CA ILE A 590 -4.39 0.99 -8.85
C ILE A 590 -3.22 1.92 -9.20
N GLY A 591 -3.44 2.95 -10.03
CA GLY A 591 -2.41 3.94 -10.34
C GLY A 591 -1.97 4.77 -9.13
N VAL A 592 -2.88 5.08 -8.19
CA VAL A 592 -2.51 5.76 -6.94
C VAL A 592 -1.75 4.81 -6.02
N VAL A 593 -2.18 3.55 -5.90
CA VAL A 593 -1.46 2.51 -5.14
C VAL A 593 -0.03 2.32 -5.67
N VAL A 594 0.13 2.21 -7.00
CA VAL A 594 1.45 2.13 -7.65
C VAL A 594 2.30 3.37 -7.34
N GLY A 595 1.71 4.56 -7.35
CA GLY A 595 2.41 5.79 -6.99
C GLY A 595 2.77 5.88 -5.50
N HIS A 596 1.95 5.30 -4.62
CA HIS A 596 2.15 5.23 -3.18
C HIS A 596 3.36 4.33 -2.87
N GLU A 597 3.39 3.09 -3.39
CA GLU A 597 4.54 2.19 -3.24
C GLU A 597 5.84 2.77 -3.82
N LEU A 598 5.76 3.45 -4.97
CA LEU A 598 6.92 4.12 -5.56
C LEU A 598 7.40 5.32 -4.71
N THR A 599 6.49 5.97 -3.98
CA THR A 599 6.82 7.09 -3.09
C THR A 599 7.42 6.62 -1.75
N HIS A 600 7.07 5.43 -1.24
CA HIS A 600 7.74 4.83 -0.07
C HIS A 600 9.26 4.73 -0.24
N ALA A 601 9.76 4.56 -1.47
CA ALA A 601 11.20 4.61 -1.76
C ALA A 601 11.89 5.96 -1.41
N PHE A 602 11.11 7.00 -1.07
CA PHE A 602 11.55 8.37 -0.79
C PHE A 602 10.82 9.03 0.41
N ASP A 603 10.16 8.24 1.27
CA ASP A 603 9.47 8.73 2.47
C ASP A 603 10.43 9.04 3.65
N ASP A 604 9.93 9.11 4.89
CA ASP A 604 10.79 9.40 6.04
C ASP A 604 11.80 8.30 6.37
N GLN A 605 11.56 7.05 5.96
CA GLN A 605 12.41 5.87 6.19
C GLN A 605 13.08 5.37 4.90
N GLY A 606 12.31 5.19 3.82
CA GLY A 606 12.81 4.63 2.57
C GLY A 606 13.84 5.51 1.87
N ARG A 607 13.87 6.83 2.13
CA ARG A 607 14.95 7.72 1.67
C ARG A 607 16.34 7.35 2.21
N GLU A 608 16.44 6.61 3.31
CA GLU A 608 17.72 6.30 3.96
C GLU A 608 18.46 5.14 3.27
N TYR A 609 17.70 4.36 2.51
CA TYR A 609 18.17 3.27 1.66
C TYR A 609 18.48 3.78 0.25
N ASP A 610 19.63 3.40 -0.28
CA ASP A 610 20.05 3.78 -1.64
C ASP A 610 19.34 2.97 -2.75
N LYS A 611 19.81 3.15 -4.00
CA LYS A 611 19.28 2.44 -5.18
C LYS A 611 19.47 0.91 -5.16
N ASP A 612 20.41 0.43 -4.37
CA ASP A 612 20.79 -0.98 -4.23
C ASP A 612 20.20 -1.60 -2.94
N GLY A 613 19.42 -0.82 -2.17
CA GLY A 613 18.79 -1.22 -0.93
C GLY A 613 19.67 -1.14 0.31
N ASN A 614 20.73 -0.32 0.29
CA ASN A 614 21.66 -0.17 1.43
C ASN A 614 21.40 1.13 2.18
N LEU A 615 21.17 1.02 3.49
CA LEU A 615 21.07 2.09 4.47
C LEU A 615 22.41 2.81 4.61
N ARG A 616 22.53 3.98 3.96
CA ARG A 616 23.70 4.86 4.05
C ARG A 616 23.34 6.28 3.60
N PRO A 617 24.00 7.33 4.12
CA PRO A 617 23.81 8.69 3.60
C PRO A 617 24.16 8.81 2.10
N TRP A 618 23.14 8.97 1.25
CA TRP A 618 23.28 9.22 -0.19
C TRP A 618 22.68 10.57 -0.64
N TRP A 619 22.16 11.36 0.32
CA TRP A 619 21.70 12.75 0.10
C TRP A 619 22.66 13.73 0.77
N LYS A 620 22.74 14.97 0.26
CA LYS A 620 23.40 16.05 1.00
C LYS A 620 22.58 16.44 2.21
N ASN A 621 23.25 16.72 3.34
CA ASN A 621 22.61 17.17 4.59
C ASN A 621 21.68 18.37 4.37
N SER A 622 22.01 19.27 3.43
CA SER A 622 21.14 20.40 3.04
C SER A 622 19.77 19.97 2.51
N SER A 623 19.72 18.86 1.76
CA SER A 623 18.50 18.31 1.18
C SER A 623 17.76 17.37 2.14
N VAL A 624 18.47 16.66 3.02
CA VAL A 624 17.86 15.96 4.17
C VAL A 624 17.13 16.95 5.09
N GLU A 625 17.79 18.04 5.47
CA GLU A 625 17.17 19.08 6.30
C GLU A 625 16.10 19.88 5.56
N ALA A 626 16.17 19.98 4.22
CA ALA A 626 15.08 20.52 3.42
C ALA A 626 13.85 19.59 3.42
N PHE A 627 14.05 18.28 3.25
CA PHE A 627 12.99 17.28 3.34
C PHE A 627 12.29 17.32 4.70
N LYS A 628 13.03 17.28 5.81
CA LYS A 628 12.49 17.39 7.19
C LYS A 628 11.62 18.63 7.38
N ARG A 629 11.98 19.78 6.79
CA ARG A 629 11.16 21.01 6.84
C ARG A 629 9.85 20.90 6.05
N GLN A 630 9.82 20.09 4.99
CA GLN A 630 8.61 19.88 4.19
C GLN A 630 7.69 18.84 4.84
N THR A 631 8.25 17.74 5.36
CA THR A 631 7.48 16.68 6.04
C THR A 631 6.93 17.13 7.40
N ALA A 632 7.61 18.04 8.11
CA ALA A 632 7.07 18.70 9.31
C ALA A 632 5.70 19.35 9.06
N CYS A 633 5.44 19.87 7.86
CA CYS A 633 4.12 20.38 7.49
C CYS A 633 3.06 19.26 7.51
N MET A 634 3.36 18.07 6.96
CA MET A 634 2.43 16.93 7.00
C MET A 634 2.18 16.44 8.43
N VAL A 635 3.22 16.44 9.29
CA VAL A 635 3.05 16.17 10.73
C VAL A 635 2.07 17.17 11.36
N GLU A 636 2.27 18.48 11.13
CA GLU A 636 1.35 19.52 11.62
C GLU A 636 -0.07 19.37 11.05
N GLN A 637 -0.22 19.10 9.76
CA GLN A 637 -1.53 18.97 9.10
C GLN A 637 -2.32 17.80 9.67
N TYR A 638 -1.73 16.59 9.69
CA TYR A 638 -2.46 15.41 10.14
C TYR A 638 -2.70 15.43 11.65
N SER A 639 -1.80 16.01 12.46
CA SER A 639 -2.05 16.22 13.89
C SER A 639 -3.13 17.26 14.24
N ASN A 640 -3.68 17.98 13.26
CA ASN A 640 -4.89 18.80 13.43
C ASN A 640 -6.18 18.05 13.08
N TYR A 641 -6.12 16.80 12.61
CA TYR A 641 -7.30 15.96 12.40
C TYR A 641 -7.70 15.24 13.69
N THR A 642 -9.01 15.06 13.88
CA THR A 642 -9.59 14.36 15.02
C THR A 642 -10.65 13.35 14.59
N ILE A 643 -10.58 12.12 15.10
CA ILE A 643 -11.58 11.07 14.89
C ILE A 643 -12.27 10.83 16.23
N ASN A 644 -13.59 10.98 16.30
CA ASN A 644 -14.43 10.85 17.51
C ASN A 644 -13.99 11.71 18.73
N GLY A 645 -13.09 12.69 18.54
CA GLY A 645 -12.52 13.55 19.58
C GLY A 645 -11.06 13.24 19.91
N GLU A 646 -10.52 12.10 19.46
CA GLU A 646 -9.11 11.75 19.60
C GLU A 646 -8.28 12.38 18.46
N ALA A 647 -7.10 12.90 18.78
CA ALA A 647 -6.21 13.54 17.82
C ALA A 647 -5.28 12.53 17.13
N VAL A 648 -5.10 12.70 15.82
CA VAL A 648 -4.25 11.82 15.00
C VAL A 648 -2.76 12.05 15.29
N ASN A 649 -1.99 10.97 15.41
CA ASN A 649 -0.54 11.07 15.53
C ASN A 649 0.12 11.28 14.15
N GLY A 650 0.27 12.56 13.76
CA GLY A 650 0.90 12.98 12.50
C GLY A 650 2.37 12.59 12.31
N LYS A 651 3.06 12.13 13.37
CA LYS A 651 4.43 11.57 13.27
C LYS A 651 4.41 10.08 12.97
N HIS A 652 3.59 9.32 13.70
CA HIS A 652 3.44 7.88 13.50
C HIS A 652 2.96 7.56 12.08
N THR A 653 2.01 8.36 11.58
CA THR A 653 1.37 8.23 10.26
C THR A 653 2.21 8.78 9.09
N LEU A 654 3.42 9.28 9.34
CA LEU A 654 4.11 10.18 8.40
C LEU A 654 4.51 9.55 7.06
N GLY A 655 5.02 8.31 7.04
CA GLY A 655 5.47 7.63 5.82
C GLY A 655 4.33 7.46 4.82
N GLU A 656 3.26 6.78 5.25
CA GLU A 656 2.01 6.62 4.50
C GLU A 656 1.45 7.98 4.01
N ASN A 657 1.44 9.01 4.87
CA ASN A 657 0.95 10.34 4.49
C ASN A 657 1.79 10.95 3.35
N ILE A 658 3.10 10.74 3.35
CA ILE A 658 3.98 11.14 2.24
C ILE A 658 3.67 10.29 1.00
N ALA A 659 3.51 8.97 1.17
CA ALA A 659 3.23 8.01 0.12
C ALA A 659 1.93 8.34 -0.64
N ASP A 660 0.82 8.60 0.06
CA ASP A 660 -0.45 9.04 -0.52
C ASP A 660 -0.31 10.35 -1.31
N ASN A 661 0.39 11.34 -0.73
CA ASN A 661 0.54 12.65 -1.34
C ASN A 661 1.43 12.63 -2.59
N GLY A 662 2.49 11.81 -2.60
CA GLY A 662 3.31 11.57 -3.79
C GLY A 662 2.58 10.73 -4.83
N GLY A 663 1.94 9.64 -4.41
CA GLY A 663 1.27 8.68 -5.28
C GLY A 663 0.09 9.26 -6.04
N LEU A 664 -0.82 9.96 -5.36
CA LEU A 664 -1.96 10.62 -6.00
C LEU A 664 -1.51 11.70 -7.00
N LYS A 665 -0.41 12.39 -6.72
CA LYS A 665 0.19 13.36 -7.64
C LYS A 665 0.81 12.68 -8.87
N ALA A 666 1.60 11.62 -8.68
CA ALA A 666 2.25 10.87 -9.75
C ALA A 666 1.20 10.22 -10.67
N ALA A 667 0.17 9.60 -10.10
CA ALA A 667 -0.94 8.99 -10.82
C ALA A 667 -1.75 10.00 -11.65
N TYR A 668 -2.07 11.18 -11.08
CA TYR A 668 -2.79 12.21 -11.83
C TYR A 668 -1.96 12.79 -12.99
N ARG A 669 -0.64 12.98 -12.78
CA ARG A 669 0.28 13.40 -13.84
C ARG A 669 0.46 12.33 -14.92
N ALA A 670 0.52 11.04 -14.55
CA ALA A 670 0.53 9.93 -15.49
C ALA A 670 -0.75 9.89 -16.33
N TYR A 671 -1.92 10.10 -15.72
CA TYR A 671 -3.18 10.22 -16.46
C TYR A 671 -3.19 11.43 -17.41
N GLN A 672 -2.65 12.58 -17.00
CA GLN A 672 -2.47 13.73 -17.91
C GLN A 672 -1.48 13.45 -19.05
N ASN A 673 -0.43 12.66 -18.82
CA ASN A 673 0.49 12.18 -19.86
C ASN A 673 -0.24 11.26 -20.85
N TRP A 674 -1.03 10.32 -20.34
CA TRP A 674 -1.85 9.42 -21.14
C TRP A 674 -2.86 10.18 -22.00
N LEU A 675 -3.57 11.18 -21.46
CA LEU A 675 -4.49 12.04 -22.22
C LEU A 675 -3.78 12.86 -23.30
N ARG A 676 -2.57 13.38 -23.03
CA ARG A 676 -1.76 14.10 -24.03
C ARG A 676 -1.30 13.19 -25.20
N LYS A 677 -1.19 11.89 -24.96
CA LYS A 677 -0.74 10.86 -25.92
C LYS A 677 -1.90 10.26 -26.73
N ASN A 678 -3.06 10.03 -26.10
CA ASN A 678 -4.17 9.26 -26.67
C ASN A 678 -5.43 10.10 -26.97
N GLY A 679 -5.54 11.31 -26.42
CA GLY A 679 -6.75 12.14 -26.49
C GLY A 679 -7.67 11.97 -25.28
N GLU A 680 -8.79 12.71 -25.27
CA GLU A 680 -9.83 12.60 -24.24
C GLU A 680 -10.57 11.27 -24.36
N GLU A 681 -10.78 10.60 -23.23
CA GLU A 681 -11.62 9.40 -23.16
C GLU A 681 -13.11 9.73 -23.36
N GLU A 682 -13.90 8.72 -23.71
CA GLU A 682 -15.37 8.81 -23.60
C GLU A 682 -15.78 9.09 -22.14
N THR A 683 -16.81 9.92 -21.95
CA THR A 683 -17.35 10.18 -20.61
C THR A 683 -18.33 9.10 -20.19
N LEU A 684 -18.34 8.74 -18.91
CA LEU A 684 -19.36 7.84 -18.37
C LEU A 684 -20.78 8.49 -18.41
N PRO A 685 -21.83 7.72 -18.74
CA PRO A 685 -23.21 8.20 -18.78
C PRO A 685 -23.72 8.64 -17.40
N THR A 686 -24.78 9.47 -17.40
CA THR A 686 -25.58 9.90 -16.22
C THR A 686 -24.87 10.53 -15.00
N LEU A 687 -23.54 10.43 -14.86
CA LEU A 687 -22.80 11.01 -13.75
C LEU A 687 -22.74 12.54 -13.80
N GLY A 688 -22.57 13.13 -14.98
CA GLY A 688 -22.36 14.57 -15.13
C GLY A 688 -20.99 15.06 -14.64
N LEU A 689 -20.02 14.14 -14.54
CA LEU A 689 -18.64 14.40 -14.17
C LEU A 689 -17.74 14.32 -15.42
N THR A 690 -16.68 15.12 -15.45
CA THR A 690 -15.59 14.95 -16.42
C THR A 690 -14.65 13.84 -15.97
N ASN A 691 -13.88 13.25 -16.88
CA ASN A 691 -12.98 12.14 -16.56
C ASN A 691 -11.84 12.57 -15.61
N HIS A 692 -11.44 13.85 -15.59
CA HIS A 692 -10.57 14.40 -14.55
C HIS A 692 -11.21 14.43 -13.15
N GLN A 693 -12.52 14.63 -13.03
CA GLN A 693 -13.22 14.57 -11.74
C GLN A 693 -13.46 13.11 -11.32
N LEU A 694 -13.75 12.25 -12.31
CA LEU A 694 -13.95 10.81 -12.14
C LEU A 694 -12.70 10.13 -11.53
N PHE A 695 -11.50 10.57 -11.90
CA PHE A 695 -10.23 10.14 -11.27
C PHE A 695 -10.24 10.33 -9.74
N PHE A 696 -10.58 11.52 -9.24
CA PHE A 696 -10.60 11.78 -7.80
C PHE A 696 -11.75 11.06 -7.07
N VAL A 697 -12.89 10.87 -7.75
CA VAL A 697 -14.00 10.05 -7.22
C VAL A 697 -13.57 8.58 -7.12
N GLY A 698 -12.86 8.03 -8.11
CA GLY A 698 -12.31 6.67 -8.07
C GLY A 698 -11.32 6.48 -6.91
N PHE A 699 -10.38 7.42 -6.73
CA PHE A 699 -9.46 7.44 -5.59
C PHE A 699 -10.19 7.42 -4.24
N ALA A 700 -11.15 8.33 -4.03
CA ALA A 700 -11.90 8.38 -2.79
C ALA A 700 -12.76 7.13 -2.56
N GLN A 701 -13.35 6.55 -3.61
CA GLN A 701 -14.20 5.36 -3.51
C GLN A 701 -13.42 4.06 -3.27
N VAL A 702 -12.17 3.94 -3.74
CA VAL A 702 -11.23 2.91 -3.26
C VAL A 702 -11.08 3.01 -1.73
N GLY A 703 -11.09 4.22 -1.19
CA GLY A 703 -11.07 4.53 0.23
C GLY A 703 -12.40 4.44 0.99
N SER A 704 -13.48 3.92 0.41
CA SER A 704 -14.76 3.75 1.13
C SER A 704 -14.58 2.75 2.28
N GLU A 705 -14.77 3.20 3.52
CA GLU A 705 -14.77 2.38 4.73
C GLU A 705 -15.78 2.92 5.76
N ASP A 706 -16.51 2.02 6.42
CA ASP A 706 -17.30 2.24 7.63
C ASP A 706 -16.62 1.51 8.81
N GLY A 707 -16.81 2.01 10.03
CA GLY A 707 -16.10 1.53 11.24
C GLY A 707 -14.94 2.40 11.71
N CYS A 708 -14.86 3.67 11.30
CA CYS A 708 -13.94 4.68 11.87
C CYS A 708 -14.26 5.04 13.35
N THR A 709 -14.79 4.11 14.14
CA THR A 709 -15.40 4.31 15.47
C THR A 709 -14.55 3.74 16.61
N GLY A 710 -13.38 4.33 16.84
CA GLY A 710 -12.72 4.29 18.16
C GLY A 710 -11.89 3.05 18.51
N PHE A 711 -11.13 2.50 17.55
CA PHE A 711 -10.18 1.41 17.82
C PHE A 711 -8.76 1.79 17.41
N GLY A 712 -7.87 1.90 18.42
CA GLY A 712 -6.50 2.35 18.26
C GLY A 712 -5.60 1.30 17.62
N GLY A 713 -5.08 1.60 16.43
CA GLY A 713 -4.09 0.75 15.75
C GLY A 713 -3.68 1.28 14.38
N SER A 714 -4.65 1.66 13.54
CA SER A 714 -4.37 2.28 12.24
C SER A 714 -5.54 3.16 11.76
N ALA A 715 -5.50 4.45 12.09
CA ALA A 715 -6.50 5.41 11.62
C ALA A 715 -6.39 5.78 10.12
N HIS A 716 -5.55 5.07 9.36
CA HIS A 716 -5.08 5.49 8.04
C HIS A 716 -6.19 5.67 7.00
N PRO A 717 -7.07 4.67 6.73
CA PRO A 717 -8.09 4.80 5.68
C PRO A 717 -8.94 6.07 5.85
N CYS A 718 -9.47 6.29 7.04
CA CYS A 718 -10.33 7.43 7.37
C CYS A 718 -9.69 8.82 7.14
N LEU A 719 -8.36 8.91 6.92
CA LEU A 719 -7.58 10.15 6.85
C LEU A 719 -6.85 10.33 5.52
N SER A 720 -6.29 9.26 4.96
CA SER A 720 -5.76 9.19 3.60
C SER A 720 -6.79 9.68 2.58
N PHE A 721 -8.06 9.32 2.81
CA PHE A 721 -9.19 9.67 1.95
C PHE A 721 -10.00 10.88 2.45
N HIS A 722 -9.37 11.91 3.02
CA HIS A 722 -10.01 13.21 3.32
C HIS A 722 -9.61 14.29 2.28
N PRO A 723 -10.14 14.27 1.04
CA PRO A 723 -9.39 14.71 -0.13
C PRO A 723 -9.56 16.19 -0.48
N ARG A 724 -10.10 17.00 0.44
CA ARG A 724 -10.42 18.42 0.24
C ARG A 724 -9.23 19.23 -0.28
N TRP A 725 -8.05 18.96 0.27
CA TRP A 725 -6.79 19.60 -0.12
C TRP A 725 -6.29 19.15 -1.51
N PHE A 726 -6.49 17.89 -1.88
CA PHE A 726 -6.13 17.35 -3.19
C PHE A 726 -7.04 17.89 -4.29
N TRP A 727 -8.36 17.81 -4.09
CA TRP A 727 -9.38 18.27 -5.02
C TRP A 727 -9.16 19.74 -5.42
N GLU A 728 -8.97 20.65 -4.47
CA GLU A 728 -8.66 22.06 -4.74
C GLU A 728 -7.26 22.33 -5.34
N SER A 729 -6.34 21.37 -5.29
CA SER A 729 -4.95 21.58 -5.75
C SER A 729 -4.72 21.22 -7.22
N MET A 730 -5.40 20.18 -7.72
CA MET A 730 -5.16 19.64 -9.06
C MET A 730 -6.25 20.01 -10.08
N THR A 731 -7.43 20.43 -9.62
CA THR A 731 -8.56 20.72 -10.50
C THR A 731 -8.56 22.19 -10.97
N ALA A 732 -8.27 22.42 -12.26
CA ALA A 732 -8.47 23.73 -12.90
C ALA A 732 -9.98 24.10 -13.11
N LYS A 733 -10.88 23.20 -12.70
CA LYS A 733 -12.33 23.35 -12.43
C LYS A 733 -12.72 22.18 -11.49
N PRO A 734 -13.31 22.44 -10.32
CA PRO A 734 -14.64 23.05 -10.28
C PRO A 734 -14.64 24.42 -9.59
N ARG A 735 -15.83 24.91 -9.27
CA ARG A 735 -16.08 26.24 -8.69
C ARG A 735 -15.98 26.23 -7.16
N CYS A 736 -14.98 25.56 -6.58
CA CYS A 736 -14.71 25.68 -5.16
C CYS A 736 -14.32 27.15 -4.86
N PRO A 737 -14.91 27.81 -3.85
CA PRO A 737 -14.56 29.18 -3.51
C PRO A 737 -13.07 29.28 -3.15
N GLU A 738 -12.36 30.24 -3.73
CA GLU A 738 -10.93 30.42 -3.43
C GLU A 738 -10.69 30.66 -1.93
N MET A 739 -9.99 29.74 -1.25
CA MET A 739 -9.67 29.91 0.17
C MET A 739 -8.89 31.21 0.44
N PRO A 740 -9.10 31.84 1.63
CA PRO A 740 -8.33 33.00 2.08
C PRO A 740 -6.82 32.76 2.03
N GLN A 741 -6.06 33.82 1.79
CA GLN A 741 -4.63 33.74 1.45
C GLN A 741 -3.77 33.00 2.51
N ARG A 742 -4.17 33.05 3.81
CA ARG A 742 -3.53 32.31 4.92
C ARG A 742 -3.66 30.78 4.83
N MET A 743 -4.72 30.25 4.22
CA MET A 743 -4.90 28.80 4.04
C MET A 743 -4.11 28.27 2.83
N ARG A 744 -3.89 29.10 1.80
CA ARG A 744 -3.06 28.70 0.64
C ARG A 744 -1.60 28.45 1.00
N SER A 745 -1.08 29.14 2.01
CA SER A 745 0.26 28.88 2.59
C SER A 745 0.36 27.53 3.30
N GLY A 746 -0.72 27.08 3.94
CA GLY A 746 -0.77 25.88 4.80
C GLY A 746 -0.81 24.53 4.06
N ARG A 747 -0.88 24.50 2.72
CA ARG A 747 -0.89 23.22 1.98
C ARG A 747 0.44 22.50 2.08
N CYS A 748 0.44 21.29 2.64
CA CYS A 748 1.65 20.51 2.85
C CYS A 748 1.96 19.62 1.65
N TRP A 749 2.87 20.12 0.82
CA TRP A 749 3.54 19.35 -0.21
C TRP A 749 5.02 19.28 0.15
N LEU A 750 5.74 18.38 -0.49
CA LEU A 750 7.17 18.57 -0.78
C LEU A 750 7.32 19.73 -1.79
N LYS A 751 6.95 20.95 -1.35
CA LYS A 751 6.55 22.10 -2.17
C LYS A 751 7.65 22.53 -3.15
N SER A 752 7.32 22.48 -4.45
CA SER A 752 7.53 23.59 -5.40
C SER A 752 7.06 23.23 -6.83
N GLU A 753 6.00 23.88 -7.33
CA GLU A 753 5.72 23.93 -8.77
C GLU A 753 5.19 25.32 -9.17
N PRO A 754 6.00 26.19 -9.79
CA PRO A 754 5.55 27.46 -10.33
C PRO A 754 5.13 27.31 -11.82
N GLY A 755 4.10 26.50 -12.10
CA GLY A 755 3.78 26.07 -13.48
C GLY A 755 2.31 26.19 -13.94
N LEU A 756 1.36 25.62 -13.18
CA LEU A 756 0.01 25.29 -13.67
C LEU A 756 -0.97 26.48 -13.95
N ALA A 757 -0.50 27.73 -13.94
CA ALA A 757 -1.35 28.93 -14.02
C ALA A 757 -0.96 29.91 -15.14
N ARG A 758 -0.65 29.44 -16.37
CA ARG A 758 -0.49 30.34 -17.53
C ARG A 758 -0.65 29.71 -18.93
N VAL A 759 -1.89 29.38 -19.33
CA VAL A 759 -2.27 29.21 -20.75
C VAL A 759 -3.56 29.98 -21.04
N GLY A 760 -3.54 30.86 -22.05
CA GLY A 760 -4.76 31.42 -22.64
C GLY A 760 -5.38 32.67 -21.99
N SER A 761 -4.70 33.81 -22.05
CA SER A 761 -5.39 35.11 -22.18
C SER A 761 -4.66 35.99 -23.20
N CYS A 762 -5.38 36.44 -24.23
CA CYS A 762 -4.82 37.25 -25.30
C CYS A 762 -4.67 38.72 -24.87
N SER A 763 -3.57 39.36 -25.25
CA SER A 763 -3.36 40.78 -25.02
C SER A 763 -4.24 41.64 -25.91
N CYS A 764 -4.97 42.60 -25.32
CA CYS A 764 -5.63 43.69 -26.03
C CYS A 764 -5.66 44.97 -25.16
N GLY A 765 -4.88 45.97 -25.57
CA GLY A 765 -5.14 47.42 -25.44
C GLY A 765 -5.61 48.02 -24.09
N HIS A 766 -4.73 48.80 -23.44
CA HIS A 766 -5.15 49.87 -22.53
C HIS A 766 -5.93 50.98 -23.27
N GLN A 767 -6.87 51.65 -22.58
CA GLN A 767 -6.71 53.08 -22.21
C GLN A 767 -7.85 53.64 -21.32
N HIS A 768 -7.45 54.45 -20.32
CA HIS A 768 -8.21 55.53 -19.65
C HIS A 768 -9.56 55.24 -18.92
N SER A 769 -10.05 56.04 -17.97
CA SER A 769 -9.41 56.84 -16.87
C SER A 769 -10.50 57.48 -15.97
N ARG A 770 -10.34 57.41 -14.63
CA ARG A 770 -11.17 58.11 -13.60
C ARG A 770 -12.64 57.57 -13.54
N LEU A 771 -13.50 57.84 -12.55
CA LEU A 771 -13.56 58.81 -11.44
C LEU A 771 -14.28 58.19 -10.20
N LEU A 772 -14.48 58.95 -9.10
CA LEU A 772 -15.12 58.55 -7.83
C LEU A 772 -16.67 58.73 -7.83
N PRO A 773 -17.43 58.25 -6.81
CA PRO A 773 -18.86 57.90 -6.92
C PRO A 773 -19.84 58.96 -6.36
N PHE A 774 -21.16 58.73 -6.47
CA PHE A 774 -22.18 59.40 -5.63
C PHE A 774 -23.51 58.59 -5.47
N LEU A 775 -24.18 58.85 -4.32
CA LEU A 775 -25.55 58.57 -3.78
C LEU A 775 -26.69 58.02 -4.69
N THR A 776 -27.88 57.55 -4.23
CA THR A 776 -28.69 57.64 -2.96
C THR A 776 -29.67 56.42 -2.93
N GLY A 777 -30.46 56.04 -1.92
CA GLY A 777 -30.90 56.48 -0.57
C GLY A 777 -31.79 55.35 0.04
N VAL A 778 -32.58 55.41 1.13
CA VAL A 778 -32.99 56.39 2.14
C VAL A 778 -34.01 55.68 3.10
N VAL A 779 -33.90 55.85 4.44
CA VAL A 779 -34.96 55.93 5.52
C VAL A 779 -36.12 54.88 5.53
N LEU A 780 -36.48 54.07 6.56
CA LEU A 780 -36.45 54.01 8.06
C LEU A 780 -36.26 52.53 8.55
N GLY A 781 -36.28 52.11 9.84
CA GLY A 781 -36.23 52.83 11.14
C GLY A 781 -37.01 52.18 12.31
N SER A 782 -36.45 52.19 13.55
CA SER A 782 -37.05 51.82 14.88
C SER A 782 -37.53 50.36 15.10
N HIS A 783 -37.50 49.70 16.27
CA HIS A 783 -37.01 49.93 17.67
C HIS A 783 -36.36 48.61 18.20
N ALA A 784 -35.35 48.58 19.07
CA ALA A 784 -35.38 48.59 20.55
C ALA A 784 -36.45 47.68 21.22
N GLY A 785 -36.16 46.80 22.19
CA GLY A 785 -34.89 46.35 22.81
C GLY A 785 -35.13 45.44 24.05
N GLU A 786 -34.06 44.87 24.66
CA GLU A 786 -34.04 44.20 26.00
C GLU A 786 -34.90 42.91 26.19
N LEU A 787 -34.73 41.97 27.15
CA LEU A 787 -33.73 41.71 28.23
C LEU A 787 -33.78 40.22 28.69
N THR A 788 -32.68 39.70 29.27
CA THR A 788 -32.56 38.57 30.26
C THR A 788 -32.99 37.09 30.00
N ARG A 789 -31.97 36.20 30.09
CA ARG A 789 -31.83 34.99 30.98
C ARG A 789 -32.78 33.77 30.92
N ARG A 790 -32.11 32.59 30.89
CA ARG A 790 -32.44 31.30 31.58
C ARG A 790 -33.68 30.53 31.07
N ALA A 791 -33.74 29.19 31.15
CA ALA A 791 -32.73 28.14 31.44
C ALA A 791 -33.20 26.80 30.82
N HIS A 792 -32.37 25.75 30.94
CA HIS A 792 -32.65 24.31 30.77
C HIS A 792 -33.88 23.89 29.93
N HIS A 793 -33.61 23.15 28.85
CA HIS A 793 -33.80 21.70 28.99
C HIS A 793 -32.69 20.92 28.29
#